data_AF-A0A1Z5KVA2-F1
#
_entry.id   AF-A0A1Z5KVA2-F1
#
_cell.length_a   1.000
_cell.length_b   1.000
_cell.length_c   1.000
_cell.angle_alpha   90.00
_cell.angle_beta   90.00
_cell.angle_gamma   90.00
#
_symmetry.space_group_name_H-M   'P 1'
#
loop_
_entity.id
_entity.type
_entity.pdbx_description
1 polymer ?
#
loop_
_entity_poly.entity_id
_entity_poly.type
_entity_poly.pdbx_seq_one_letter_code
_entity_poly.pdbx_strand_id
1 'polypeptide(L)'
;MTLHSLNRAYKRYWVAPPLRRKKDQQKSSVLYPTGFETKSRRQRQLNLAEITRPLSEEEMEQMLVLTVKRILKAGRIHGSGIPVVQIKILAGLATQFGGEISAMLRDYILEDPRQHVDVALAWLYEEYAQLQGFLQAAGTQTPAEKKDSNSYGESLNGLLMDVLHKCEPRERDALFARFYLEIPSITPDALLILKQYCSSESTVGQGLSILLSLVDYRPPQQMEYLQQVLELTVAQNQEVRLQAARLAKQLHERGNFRSIIEDFALTYLRYLLEPTPPRHLLHDAVAPSGWTEDYIKICMQLYLSLLPVNHKLIHDLAIVYVGADAEIKRTIFRGLEGPVKGMGMSSPELLLLVENCPKGAETLVTRIIHILTDKTPPSSELVARVRDLYHKRVSDVRFLIPVLNGLSKKEVIAALPKLIKLNPVVVKEVFNRLLGSNVESSSNFTSPVTPAELLIALHNIDPSKCDVKTVIKATSLCFAEKHVYTQEVLAVVMQQLMEQNPLPTLLMRTVIQSLTLYPRLIGFVMNILQRLILKQVWKQKKVWEGFIKCCQRTRPQSLQVLLQLPAEHLRNVFQVSPDLQEPLIQHVASFTDHQKAHIPKAILDLLQVNRNDSELDRRGSSRSYGSVDEKWQETECSEEPPPPGQEPQT
;
A
#
# COMPACT_ATOMS: atom_id res chain seq x y z
N MET A 1 -31.25 -8.07 -48.91
CA MET A 1 -30.65 -8.07 -50.26
C MET A 1 -29.66 -9.25 -50.36
N THR A 2 -30.10 -10.51 -50.25
CA THR A 2 -30.56 -11.40 -51.33
C THR A 2 -29.64 -11.47 -52.57
N LEU A 3 -28.62 -12.33 -52.50
CA LEU A 3 -28.34 -13.51 -53.35
C LEU A 3 -28.50 -13.46 -54.89
N HIS A 4 -28.65 -12.29 -55.52
CA HIS A 4 -28.84 -12.17 -56.98
C HIS A 4 -27.71 -11.47 -57.73
N SER A 5 -26.65 -10.99 -57.05
CA SER A 5 -25.50 -10.33 -57.70
C SER A 5 -24.26 -11.22 -57.87
N LEU A 6 -24.24 -12.44 -57.32
CA LEU A 6 -23.12 -13.39 -57.43
C LEU A 6 -23.22 -14.36 -58.62
N ASN A 7 -24.31 -14.35 -59.38
CA ASN A 7 -24.62 -15.42 -60.35
C ASN A 7 -24.29 -15.08 -61.83
N ARG A 8 -23.52 -14.02 -62.10
CA ARG A 8 -23.10 -13.67 -63.48
C ARG A 8 -21.60 -13.80 -63.76
N ALA A 9 -20.75 -14.05 -62.75
CA ALA A 9 -19.31 -14.19 -62.95
C ALA A 9 -18.81 -15.65 -62.94
N TYR A 10 -19.61 -16.61 -62.48
CA TYR A 10 -19.16 -17.99 -62.23
C TYR A 10 -19.38 -19.02 -63.36
N LYS A 11 -19.78 -18.59 -64.56
CA LYS A 11 -20.12 -19.49 -65.69
C LYS A 11 -19.13 -19.48 -66.87
N ARG A 12 -17.87 -19.10 -66.66
CA ARG A 12 -16.85 -19.01 -67.74
C ARG A 12 -15.53 -19.73 -67.50
N TYR A 13 -15.37 -20.46 -66.42
CA TYR A 13 -14.21 -21.32 -66.21
C TYR A 13 -14.70 -22.69 -65.77
N TRP A 14 -14.10 -23.76 -66.30
CA TRP A 14 -14.50 -25.19 -66.22
C TRP A 14 -15.25 -25.75 -67.44
N VAL A 15 -14.56 -25.81 -68.58
CA VAL A 15 -14.71 -26.92 -69.55
C VAL A 15 -13.30 -27.43 -69.89
N ALA A 16 -13.05 -28.70 -69.61
CA ALA A 16 -11.78 -29.38 -69.81
C ALA A 16 -11.41 -29.50 -71.31
N PRO A 17 -10.11 -29.44 -71.70
CA PRO A 17 -9.71 -29.76 -73.07
C PRO A 17 -9.42 -31.26 -73.27
N PRO A 18 -9.69 -31.83 -74.46
CA PRO A 18 -9.44 -33.22 -74.78
C PRO A 18 -8.02 -33.49 -75.29
N LEU A 19 -7.54 -34.71 -75.04
CA LEU A 19 -6.30 -35.29 -75.58
C LEU A 19 -6.26 -35.25 -77.11
N ARG A 20 -5.18 -34.73 -77.71
CA ARG A 20 -4.89 -34.85 -79.15
C ARG A 20 -3.49 -35.43 -79.41
N ARG A 21 -3.50 -36.44 -80.29
CA ARG A 21 -2.37 -37.23 -80.82
C ARG A 21 -1.38 -36.38 -81.64
N LYS A 22 -0.10 -36.79 -81.61
CA LYS A 22 0.99 -36.33 -82.50
C LYS A 22 0.62 -36.52 -83.98
N LYS A 23 0.89 -35.49 -84.80
CA LYS A 23 1.02 -35.59 -86.27
C LYS A 23 2.31 -34.90 -86.69
N ASP A 24 3.11 -35.62 -87.47
CA ASP A 24 4.37 -35.19 -88.06
C ASP A 24 4.20 -33.98 -89.00
N GLN A 25 5.12 -33.00 -88.92
CA GLN A 25 5.22 -31.90 -89.87
C GLN A 25 6.41 -32.13 -90.82
N GLN A 26 6.09 -32.33 -92.10
CA GLN A 26 6.99 -32.20 -93.24
C GLN A 26 7.49 -30.75 -93.36
N LYS A 27 8.79 -30.58 -93.60
CA LYS A 27 9.43 -29.29 -93.92
C LYS A 27 9.08 -28.86 -95.35
N SER A 28 8.50 -27.67 -95.52
CA SER A 28 8.46 -26.96 -96.81
C SER A 28 9.60 -25.95 -96.89
N SER A 29 10.46 -26.07 -97.89
CA SER A 29 11.54 -25.13 -98.21
C SER A 29 11.01 -23.91 -98.97
N VAL A 30 11.23 -22.70 -98.43
CA VAL A 30 11.03 -21.43 -99.15
C VAL A 30 12.38 -20.98 -99.72
N LEU A 31 12.42 -20.75 -101.03
CA LEU A 31 13.58 -20.20 -101.76
C LEU A 31 13.58 -18.66 -101.66
N TYR A 32 14.75 -18.07 -101.42
CA TYR A 32 14.97 -16.61 -101.48
C TYR A 32 15.65 -16.21 -102.80
N PRO A 33 15.33 -15.04 -103.39
CA PRO A 33 15.99 -14.55 -104.61
C PRO A 33 17.41 -14.04 -104.33
N THR A 34 18.31 -14.28 -105.27
CA THR A 34 19.72 -13.91 -105.27
C THR A 34 19.92 -12.38 -105.30
N GLY A 35 20.69 -11.85 -104.34
CA GLY A 35 21.18 -10.46 -104.39
C GLY A 35 21.31 -9.70 -103.06
N PHE A 36 20.92 -10.28 -101.91
CA PHE A 36 21.08 -9.62 -100.60
C PHE A 36 22.26 -10.22 -99.81
N GLU A 37 23.40 -9.55 -99.83
CA GLU A 37 24.43 -9.70 -98.78
C GLU A 37 24.12 -8.76 -97.62
N THR A 38 23.83 -9.32 -96.45
CA THR A 38 23.99 -8.61 -95.17
C THR A 38 25.00 -9.36 -94.32
N LYS A 39 26.20 -8.78 -94.21
CA LYS A 39 27.20 -9.15 -93.22
C LYS A 39 26.62 -9.02 -91.82
N SER A 40 26.45 -10.13 -91.13
CA SER A 40 26.50 -10.18 -89.68
C SER A 40 27.04 -11.54 -89.27
N ARG A 41 28.23 -11.55 -88.65
CA ARG A 41 28.72 -12.70 -87.89
C ARG A 41 27.68 -12.99 -86.81
N ARG A 42 26.79 -13.96 -87.04
CA ARG A 42 25.97 -14.56 -85.99
C ARG A 42 26.93 -15.11 -84.93
N GLN A 43 27.05 -14.44 -83.79
CA GLN A 43 27.60 -15.06 -82.60
C GLN A 43 26.76 -16.32 -82.33
N ARG A 44 27.39 -17.49 -82.42
CA ARG A 44 26.76 -18.75 -81.98
C ARG A 44 26.37 -18.55 -80.52
N GLN A 45 25.07 -18.57 -80.23
CA GLN A 45 24.60 -18.75 -78.86
C GLN A 45 25.14 -20.10 -78.38
N LEU A 46 26.13 -20.06 -77.47
CA LEU A 46 26.62 -21.24 -76.79
C LEU A 46 25.51 -21.66 -75.81
N ASN A 47 24.70 -22.66 -76.18
CA ASN A 47 23.80 -23.32 -75.24
C ASN A 47 24.66 -24.14 -74.28
N LEU A 48 24.86 -23.61 -73.07
CA LEU A 48 25.63 -24.26 -72.00
C LEU A 48 25.16 -25.70 -71.71
N ALA A 49 23.87 -25.98 -71.90
CA ALA A 49 23.27 -27.30 -71.73
C ALA A 49 23.79 -28.36 -72.72
N GLU A 50 24.40 -27.98 -73.85
CA GLU A 50 24.93 -28.93 -74.84
C GLU A 50 26.39 -29.33 -74.56
N ILE A 51 27.10 -28.60 -73.69
CA ILE A 51 28.56 -28.75 -73.47
C ILE A 51 28.87 -29.29 -72.06
N THR A 52 27.97 -29.11 -71.09
CA THR A 52 28.18 -29.54 -69.70
C THR A 52 27.29 -30.72 -69.33
N ARG A 53 27.85 -31.75 -68.69
CA ARG A 53 27.05 -32.79 -68.02
C ARG A 53 26.25 -32.11 -66.90
N PRO A 54 24.95 -32.42 -66.73
CA PRO A 54 24.21 -31.95 -65.57
C PRO A 54 24.93 -32.51 -64.32
N LEU A 55 25.36 -31.60 -63.44
CA LEU A 55 25.94 -31.95 -62.15
C LEU A 55 24.91 -32.74 -61.34
N SER A 56 25.35 -33.66 -60.50
CA SER A 56 24.44 -34.33 -59.57
C SER A 56 23.85 -33.29 -58.60
N GLU A 57 22.64 -33.52 -58.10
CA GLU A 57 22.01 -32.62 -57.11
C GLU A 57 22.92 -32.42 -55.89
N GLU A 58 23.62 -33.48 -55.45
CA GLU A 58 24.59 -33.43 -54.35
C GLU A 58 25.83 -32.57 -54.66
N GLU A 59 26.39 -32.65 -55.87
CA GLU A 59 27.53 -31.81 -56.28
C GLU A 59 27.13 -30.34 -56.42
N MET A 60 25.90 -30.08 -56.89
CA MET A 60 25.34 -28.74 -57.01
C MET A 60 25.14 -28.10 -55.63
N GLU A 61 24.60 -28.84 -54.65
CA GLU A 61 24.47 -28.40 -53.26
C GLU A 61 25.83 -28.12 -52.62
N GLN A 62 26.82 -29.00 -52.80
CA GLN A 62 28.18 -28.79 -52.28
C GLN A 62 28.84 -27.55 -52.88
N MET A 63 28.73 -27.33 -54.19
CA MET A 63 29.28 -26.14 -54.84
C MET A 63 28.58 -24.87 -54.37
N LEU A 64 27.28 -24.93 -54.11
CA LEU A 64 26.52 -23.80 -53.60
C LEU A 64 26.95 -23.45 -52.17
N VAL A 65 27.08 -24.44 -51.28
CA VAL A 65 27.61 -24.25 -49.91
C VAL A 65 29.02 -23.64 -49.92
N LEU A 66 29.91 -24.11 -50.81
CA LEU A 66 31.25 -23.55 -50.96
C LEU A 66 31.23 -22.09 -51.47
N THR A 67 30.30 -21.78 -52.37
CA THR A 67 30.13 -20.43 -52.91
C THR A 67 29.65 -19.47 -51.82
N VAL A 68 28.64 -19.85 -51.04
CA VAL A 68 28.15 -19.07 -49.90
C VAL A 68 29.26 -18.87 -48.87
N LYS A 69 30.01 -19.92 -48.49
CA LYS A 69 31.17 -19.81 -47.59
C LYS A 69 32.22 -18.82 -48.11
N ARG A 70 32.47 -18.80 -49.43
CA ARG A 70 33.41 -17.86 -50.06
C ARG A 70 32.90 -16.41 -50.00
N ILE A 71 31.61 -16.20 -50.23
CA ILE A 71 30.98 -14.87 -50.15
C ILE A 71 31.01 -14.35 -48.70
N LEU A 72 30.64 -15.19 -47.72
CA LEU A 72 30.69 -14.84 -46.30
C LEU A 72 32.13 -14.51 -45.86
N LYS A 73 33.12 -15.30 -46.30
CA LYS A 73 34.54 -15.02 -46.03
C LYS A 73 35.02 -13.71 -46.67
N ALA A 74 34.52 -13.36 -47.86
CA ALA A 74 34.82 -12.07 -48.49
C ALA A 74 34.22 -10.90 -47.70
N GLY A 75 33.04 -11.08 -47.10
CA GLY A 75 32.42 -10.10 -46.19
C GLY A 75 33.26 -9.85 -44.94
N ARG A 76 33.81 -10.90 -44.31
CA ARG A 76 34.68 -10.80 -43.11
C ARG A 76 35.94 -9.95 -43.30
N ILE A 77 36.47 -9.85 -44.52
CA ILE A 77 37.71 -9.11 -44.81
C ILE A 77 37.49 -7.60 -44.77
N HIS A 78 36.26 -7.13 -44.97
CA HIS A 78 36.02 -5.71 -45.24
C HIS A 78 35.87 -4.82 -44.01
N GLY A 79 35.79 -5.34 -42.78
CA GLY A 79 35.94 -4.64 -41.49
C GLY A 79 35.06 -3.40 -41.20
N SER A 80 34.31 -2.88 -42.19
CA SER A 80 33.61 -1.59 -42.20
C SER A 80 32.18 -1.71 -42.77
N GLY A 81 31.67 -2.93 -42.88
CA GLY A 81 30.35 -3.24 -43.41
C GLY A 81 30.37 -4.01 -44.73
N ILE A 82 29.34 -4.82 -44.94
CA ILE A 82 29.18 -5.63 -46.16
C ILE A 82 28.58 -4.74 -47.25
N PRO A 83 29.11 -4.76 -48.49
CA PRO A 83 28.52 -4.03 -49.61
C PRO A 83 27.05 -4.43 -49.83
N VAL A 84 26.17 -3.44 -50.03
CA VAL A 84 24.70 -3.63 -50.23
C VAL A 84 24.37 -4.69 -51.30
N VAL A 85 25.21 -4.81 -52.33
CA VAL A 85 25.05 -5.82 -53.38
C VAL A 85 25.27 -7.24 -52.86
N GLN A 86 26.27 -7.45 -52.00
CA GLN A 86 26.52 -8.75 -51.38
C GLN A 86 25.40 -9.14 -50.41
N ILE A 87 24.82 -8.16 -49.71
CA ILE A 87 23.65 -8.38 -48.82
C ILE A 87 22.47 -8.95 -49.60
N LYS A 88 22.11 -8.33 -50.74
CA LYS A 88 21.03 -8.80 -51.61
C LYS A 88 21.30 -10.18 -52.20
N ILE A 89 22.55 -10.47 -52.57
CA ILE A 89 22.93 -11.81 -53.08
C ILE A 89 22.77 -12.86 -51.99
N LEU A 90 23.21 -12.58 -50.77
CA LEU A 90 23.10 -13.51 -49.63
C LEU A 90 21.64 -13.73 -49.22
N ALA A 91 20.84 -12.66 -49.13
CA ALA A 91 19.41 -12.75 -48.86
C ALA A 91 18.67 -13.55 -49.95
N GLY A 92 19.02 -13.32 -51.22
CA GLY A 92 18.40 -14.00 -52.36
C GLY A 92 18.77 -15.48 -52.45
N LEU A 93 20.01 -15.84 -52.09
CA LEU A 93 20.45 -17.23 -52.03
C LEU A 93 19.82 -17.97 -50.84
N ALA A 94 19.68 -17.31 -49.69
CA ALA A 94 19.05 -17.91 -48.51
C ALA A 94 17.55 -18.21 -48.74
N THR A 95 16.83 -17.28 -49.40
CA THR A 95 15.39 -17.40 -49.71
C THR A 95 15.05 -18.44 -50.77
N GLN A 96 15.95 -18.63 -51.75
CA GLN A 96 15.73 -19.58 -52.83
C GLN A 96 15.99 -21.03 -52.42
N PHE A 97 17.07 -21.27 -51.68
CA PHE A 97 17.59 -22.61 -51.41
C PHE A 97 17.33 -23.10 -49.97
N GLY A 98 17.09 -22.22 -49.00
CA GLY A 98 16.70 -22.58 -47.63
C GLY A 98 17.70 -23.50 -46.89
N GLY A 99 17.30 -24.08 -45.76
CA GLY A 99 18.03 -25.16 -45.09
C GLY A 99 19.43 -24.79 -44.57
N GLU A 100 20.47 -25.52 -44.99
CA GLU A 100 21.86 -25.35 -44.53
C GLU A 100 22.41 -23.95 -44.80
N ILE A 101 21.95 -23.29 -45.86
CA ILE A 101 22.37 -21.92 -46.21
C ILE A 101 21.79 -20.90 -45.25
N SER A 102 20.54 -21.09 -44.82
CA SER A 102 19.91 -20.28 -43.78
C SER A 102 20.62 -20.43 -42.43
N ALA A 103 21.09 -21.65 -42.11
CA ALA A 103 21.87 -21.91 -40.90
C ALA A 103 23.24 -21.22 -40.94
N MET A 104 23.97 -21.34 -42.06
CA MET A 104 25.24 -20.62 -42.24
C MET A 104 25.07 -19.09 -42.18
N LEU A 105 23.96 -18.57 -42.72
CA LEU A 105 23.67 -17.14 -42.64
C LEU A 105 23.34 -16.71 -41.20
N ARG A 106 22.58 -17.52 -40.44
CA ARG A 106 22.33 -17.28 -39.01
C ARG A 106 23.61 -17.27 -38.20
N ASP A 107 24.50 -18.24 -38.39
CA ASP A 107 25.78 -18.30 -37.70
C ASP A 107 26.65 -17.07 -38.03
N TYR A 108 26.65 -16.62 -39.28
CA TYR A 108 27.36 -15.41 -39.69
C TYR A 108 26.77 -14.13 -39.08
N ILE A 109 25.44 -14.03 -38.97
CA ILE A 109 24.79 -12.91 -38.28
C ILE A 109 25.17 -12.89 -36.80
N LEU A 110 25.28 -14.06 -36.17
CA LEU A 110 25.64 -14.17 -34.76
C LEU A 110 27.12 -13.87 -34.44
N GLU A 111 28.02 -13.95 -35.43
CA GLU A 111 29.45 -13.62 -35.25
C GLU A 111 29.68 -12.13 -34.91
N ASP A 112 28.94 -11.22 -35.56
CA ASP A 112 28.90 -9.78 -35.22
C ASP A 112 27.49 -9.25 -35.45
N PRO A 113 26.61 -9.36 -34.44
CA PRO A 113 25.21 -9.08 -34.64
C PRO A 113 24.94 -7.58 -34.84
N ARG A 114 25.84 -6.66 -34.45
CA ARG A 114 25.64 -5.22 -34.66
C ARG A 114 25.93 -4.78 -36.09
N GLN A 115 26.98 -5.31 -36.69
CA GLN A 115 27.34 -4.97 -38.06
C GLN A 115 26.49 -5.73 -39.08
N HIS A 116 25.95 -6.90 -38.71
CA HIS A 116 25.20 -7.76 -39.62
C HIS A 116 23.66 -7.64 -39.50
N VAL A 117 23.13 -6.69 -38.70
CA VAL A 117 21.67 -6.47 -38.59
C VAL A 117 21.02 -6.21 -39.93
N ASP A 118 21.66 -5.41 -40.78
CA ASP A 118 21.10 -5.03 -42.08
C ASP A 118 21.00 -6.25 -43.02
N VAL A 119 21.87 -7.25 -42.84
CA VAL A 119 21.81 -8.53 -43.55
C VAL A 119 20.63 -9.37 -43.07
N ALA A 120 20.46 -9.46 -41.75
CA ALA A 120 19.34 -10.17 -41.14
C ALA A 120 18.00 -9.57 -41.58
N LEU A 121 17.87 -8.24 -41.53
CA LEU A 121 16.67 -7.54 -41.98
C LEU A 121 16.44 -7.75 -43.48
N ALA A 122 17.45 -7.54 -44.33
CA ALA A 122 17.31 -7.75 -45.77
C ALA A 122 16.85 -9.18 -46.10
N TRP A 123 17.38 -10.18 -45.41
CA TRP A 123 16.94 -11.57 -45.53
C TRP A 123 15.47 -11.73 -45.13
N LEU A 124 15.07 -11.22 -43.96
CA LEU A 124 13.66 -11.27 -43.51
C LEU A 124 12.70 -10.53 -44.45
N TYR A 125 13.12 -9.41 -45.03
CA TYR A 125 12.35 -8.66 -46.03
C TYR A 125 12.15 -9.47 -47.32
N GLU A 126 13.18 -10.18 -47.79
CA GLU A 126 13.08 -11.00 -48.99
C GLU A 126 12.26 -12.28 -48.75
N GLU A 127 12.41 -12.95 -47.60
CA GLU A 127 11.54 -14.07 -47.18
C GLU A 127 10.07 -13.63 -47.09
N TYR A 128 9.81 -12.45 -46.53
CA TYR A 128 8.46 -11.88 -46.48
C TYR A 128 7.92 -11.54 -47.88
N ALA A 129 8.76 -10.97 -48.75
CA ALA A 129 8.37 -10.65 -50.13
C ALA A 129 8.04 -11.92 -50.92
N GLN A 130 8.74 -13.02 -50.66
CA GLN A 130 8.43 -14.34 -51.23
C GLN A 130 7.11 -14.90 -50.67
N LEU A 131 6.86 -14.76 -49.36
CA LEU A 131 5.61 -15.20 -48.72
C LEU A 131 4.39 -14.45 -49.27
N GLN A 132 4.50 -13.14 -49.52
CA GLN A 132 3.44 -12.34 -50.15
C GLN A 132 3.32 -12.56 -51.67
N GLY A 133 4.26 -13.32 -52.27
CA GLY A 133 4.25 -13.62 -53.71
C GLY A 133 4.78 -12.49 -54.60
N PHE A 134 5.50 -11.51 -54.05
CA PHE A 134 6.13 -10.43 -54.83
C PHE A 134 7.37 -10.91 -55.60
N LEU A 135 8.03 -11.97 -55.11
CA LEU A 135 9.17 -12.59 -55.77
C LEU A 135 8.78 -13.95 -56.34
N GLN A 136 8.97 -14.12 -57.66
CA GLN A 136 8.90 -15.43 -58.30
C GLN A 136 10.22 -16.16 -58.11
N ALA A 137 10.20 -17.31 -57.41
CA ALA A 137 11.37 -18.17 -57.29
C ALA A 137 11.84 -18.61 -58.69
N ALA A 138 13.07 -18.24 -59.05
CA ALA A 138 13.71 -18.68 -60.28
C ALA A 138 14.24 -20.10 -60.12
N GLY A 139 13.36 -21.12 -60.19
CA GLY A 139 13.79 -22.53 -60.26
C GLY A 139 12.86 -23.57 -59.62
N THR A 140 12.51 -24.57 -60.44
CA THR A 140 12.16 -25.99 -60.14
C THR A 140 11.20 -26.38 -59.02
N GLN A 141 10.42 -25.47 -58.42
CA GLN A 141 9.34 -25.88 -57.51
C GLN A 141 8.01 -25.33 -57.98
N THR A 142 7.00 -26.20 -58.01
CA THR A 142 5.66 -25.80 -58.43
C THR A 142 5.08 -24.80 -57.43
N PRO A 143 4.30 -23.79 -57.86
CA PRO A 143 3.69 -22.78 -56.98
C PRO A 143 2.76 -23.34 -55.88
N ALA A 144 2.47 -24.64 -55.92
CA ALA A 144 1.57 -25.33 -55.01
C ALA A 144 2.27 -25.92 -53.77
N GLU A 145 3.56 -26.24 -53.83
CA GLU A 145 4.29 -26.90 -52.73
C GLU A 145 4.96 -25.90 -51.75
N LYS A 146 5.24 -24.66 -52.19
CA LYS A 146 5.79 -23.57 -51.36
C LYS A 146 4.73 -22.70 -50.66
N LYS A 147 3.44 -22.97 -50.88
CA LYS A 147 2.34 -22.26 -50.20
C LYS A 147 2.12 -22.72 -48.76
N ASP A 148 2.68 -23.87 -48.40
CA ASP A 148 2.52 -24.49 -47.08
C ASP A 148 3.74 -24.35 -46.17
N SER A 149 4.88 -23.82 -46.64
CA SER A 149 6.05 -23.61 -45.80
C SER A 149 6.02 -22.24 -45.13
N ASN A 150 5.90 -22.25 -43.80
CA ASN A 150 6.01 -21.06 -42.95
C ASN A 150 7.48 -20.58 -42.85
N SER A 151 8.21 -20.59 -43.97
CA SER A 151 9.67 -20.36 -44.07
C SER A 151 10.11 -19.05 -43.42
N TYR A 152 9.33 -17.99 -43.64
CA TYR A 152 9.54 -16.69 -43.00
C TYR A 152 9.38 -16.79 -41.48
N GLY A 153 8.34 -17.46 -40.99
CA GLY A 153 8.11 -17.67 -39.56
C GLY A 153 9.22 -18.49 -38.91
N GLU A 154 9.65 -19.59 -39.53
CA GLU A 154 10.75 -20.44 -39.04
C GLU A 154 12.08 -19.68 -39.01
N SER A 155 12.38 -18.91 -40.06
CA SER A 155 13.60 -18.11 -40.16
C SER A 155 13.62 -16.97 -39.15
N LEU A 156 12.48 -16.28 -38.98
CA LEU A 156 12.30 -15.22 -37.99
C LEU A 156 12.40 -15.76 -36.56
N ASN A 157 11.68 -16.83 -36.24
CA ASN A 157 11.68 -17.43 -34.92
C ASN A 157 13.07 -17.98 -34.56
N GLY A 158 13.72 -18.67 -35.51
CA GLY A 158 15.08 -19.17 -35.33
C GLY A 158 16.06 -18.04 -35.02
N LEU A 159 16.02 -16.95 -35.80
CA LEU A 159 16.88 -15.79 -35.58
C LEU A 159 16.59 -15.09 -34.25
N LEU A 160 15.31 -14.90 -33.88
CA LEU A 160 14.94 -14.27 -32.61
C LEU A 160 15.35 -15.12 -31.40
N MET A 161 15.19 -16.45 -31.46
CA MET A 161 15.65 -17.36 -30.42
C MET A 161 17.18 -17.39 -30.31
N ASP A 162 17.87 -17.37 -31.45
CA ASP A 162 19.32 -17.30 -31.49
C ASP A 162 19.82 -16.00 -30.84
N VAL A 163 19.22 -14.84 -31.13
CA VAL A 163 19.57 -13.58 -30.47
C VAL A 163 19.20 -13.61 -28.98
N LEU A 164 18.10 -14.25 -28.60
CA LEU A 164 17.68 -14.37 -27.19
C LEU A 164 18.70 -15.16 -26.35
N HIS A 165 19.24 -16.26 -26.91
CA HIS A 165 20.09 -17.20 -26.17
C HIS A 165 21.59 -16.99 -26.35
N LYS A 166 22.04 -16.51 -27.52
CA LYS A 166 23.47 -16.45 -27.87
C LYS A 166 24.09 -15.06 -27.79
N CYS A 167 23.29 -13.98 -27.73
CA CYS A 167 23.82 -12.62 -27.69
C CYS A 167 23.94 -12.05 -26.27
N GLU A 168 24.98 -11.22 -26.09
CA GLU A 168 25.21 -10.44 -24.88
C GLU A 168 24.01 -9.52 -24.56
N PRO A 169 23.65 -9.30 -23.27
CA PRO A 169 22.42 -8.61 -22.89
C PRO A 169 22.25 -7.22 -23.52
N ARG A 170 23.32 -6.40 -23.51
CA ARG A 170 23.27 -5.04 -24.05
C ARG A 170 23.06 -4.99 -25.56
N GLU A 171 23.58 -5.99 -26.26
CA GLU A 171 23.46 -6.07 -27.73
C GLU A 171 22.10 -6.62 -28.10
N ARG A 172 21.66 -7.66 -27.40
CA ARG A 172 20.32 -8.24 -27.51
C ARG A 172 19.23 -7.18 -27.38
N ASP A 173 19.30 -6.30 -26.38
CA ASP A 173 18.27 -5.28 -26.16
C ASP A 173 18.15 -4.31 -27.35
N ALA A 174 19.28 -3.84 -27.86
CA ALA A 174 19.32 -2.94 -29.02
C ALA A 174 18.84 -3.64 -30.31
N LEU A 175 19.23 -4.90 -30.49
CA LEU A 175 18.84 -5.72 -31.64
C LEU A 175 17.36 -6.05 -31.62
N PHE A 176 16.82 -6.47 -30.47
CA PHE A 176 15.40 -6.75 -30.31
C PHE A 176 14.56 -5.52 -30.63
N ALA A 177 14.90 -4.35 -30.07
CA ALA A 177 14.17 -3.12 -30.37
C ALA A 177 14.17 -2.80 -31.88
N ARG A 178 15.33 -2.96 -32.53
CA ARG A 178 15.46 -2.71 -33.96
C ARG A 178 14.69 -3.72 -34.81
N PHE A 179 14.82 -5.02 -34.52
CA PHE A 179 14.11 -6.08 -35.23
C PHE A 179 12.60 -5.88 -35.14
N TYR A 180 12.01 -5.78 -33.94
CA TYR A 180 10.56 -5.67 -33.83
C TYR A 180 9.99 -4.40 -34.47
N LEU A 181 10.74 -3.29 -34.50
CA LEU A 181 10.30 -2.05 -35.16
C LEU A 181 10.46 -2.09 -36.69
N GLU A 182 11.52 -2.71 -37.20
CA GLU A 182 11.84 -2.71 -38.64
C GLU A 182 11.32 -3.93 -39.40
N ILE A 183 10.88 -5.01 -38.74
CA ILE A 183 10.40 -6.24 -39.41
C ILE A 183 9.09 -5.99 -40.20
N PRO A 184 8.88 -6.60 -41.40
CA PRO A 184 7.68 -6.39 -42.21
C PRO A 184 6.36 -6.77 -41.51
N SER A 185 6.30 -8.01 -40.98
CA SER A 185 5.13 -8.53 -40.27
C SER A 185 5.57 -9.35 -39.06
N ILE A 186 4.95 -9.09 -37.91
CA ILE A 186 5.23 -9.82 -36.67
C ILE A 186 4.32 -11.06 -36.64
N THR A 187 4.91 -12.24 -36.56
CA THR A 187 4.18 -13.51 -36.42
C THR A 187 3.72 -13.73 -34.97
N PRO A 188 2.68 -14.55 -34.74
CA PRO A 188 2.24 -14.86 -33.38
C PRO A 188 3.34 -15.54 -32.55
N ASP A 189 4.16 -16.39 -33.17
CA ASP A 189 5.29 -17.04 -32.50
C ASP A 189 6.37 -16.04 -32.09
N ALA A 190 6.66 -15.01 -32.91
CA ALA A 190 7.56 -13.93 -32.54
C ALA A 190 7.03 -13.15 -31.33
N LEU A 191 5.71 -12.94 -31.22
CA LEU A 191 5.12 -12.35 -30.02
C LEU A 191 5.29 -13.23 -28.77
N LEU A 192 5.25 -14.56 -28.91
CA LEU A 192 5.54 -15.46 -27.80
C LEU A 192 7.01 -15.35 -27.34
N ILE A 193 7.95 -15.21 -28.28
CA ILE A 193 9.36 -14.97 -27.96
C ILE A 193 9.53 -13.62 -27.24
N LEU A 194 8.84 -12.58 -27.69
CA LEU A 194 8.84 -11.28 -27.02
C LEU A 194 8.26 -11.38 -25.60
N LYS A 195 7.20 -12.17 -25.40
CA LYS A 195 6.61 -12.46 -24.08
C LYS A 195 7.59 -13.20 -23.17
N GLN A 196 8.32 -14.18 -23.69
CA GLN A 196 9.39 -14.87 -22.97
C GLN A 196 10.51 -13.90 -22.58
N TYR A 197 10.90 -13.00 -23.48
CA TYR A 197 11.87 -11.93 -23.20
C TYR A 197 11.37 -10.95 -22.12
N CYS A 198 10.08 -10.63 -22.09
CA CYS A 198 9.46 -9.80 -21.05
C CYS A 198 9.30 -10.51 -19.70
N SER A 199 9.43 -11.84 -19.66
CA SER A 199 9.22 -12.62 -18.44
C SER A 199 10.42 -12.59 -17.48
N SER A 200 11.57 -12.09 -17.93
CA SER A 200 12.80 -11.99 -17.12
C SER A 200 12.97 -10.61 -16.49
N GLU A 201 13.43 -10.57 -15.24
CA GLU A 201 13.51 -9.33 -14.42
C GLU A 201 14.49 -8.29 -15.00
N SER A 202 15.58 -8.72 -15.63
CA SER A 202 16.58 -7.82 -16.20
C SER A 202 16.14 -7.18 -17.51
N THR A 203 15.30 -7.86 -18.29
CA THR A 203 14.94 -7.49 -19.66
C THR A 203 13.54 -6.92 -19.79
N VAL A 204 12.68 -7.10 -18.78
CA VAL A 204 11.27 -6.66 -18.83
C VAL A 204 11.12 -5.18 -19.17
N GLY A 205 11.96 -4.30 -18.63
CA GLY A 205 11.87 -2.86 -18.91
C GLY A 205 12.08 -2.53 -20.39
N GLN A 206 13.03 -3.20 -21.04
CA GLN A 206 13.29 -3.04 -22.46
C GLN A 206 12.20 -3.70 -23.31
N GLY A 207 11.81 -4.94 -22.98
CA GLY A 207 10.74 -5.66 -23.68
C GLY A 207 9.41 -4.91 -23.68
N LEU A 208 9.05 -4.34 -22.53
CA LEU A 208 7.88 -3.49 -22.36
C LEU A 208 8.00 -2.17 -23.14
N SER A 209 9.19 -1.56 -23.21
CA SER A 209 9.42 -0.38 -24.05
C SER A 209 9.26 -0.68 -25.55
N ILE A 210 9.68 -1.87 -25.98
CA ILE A 210 9.46 -2.35 -27.35
C ILE A 210 7.97 -2.52 -27.61
N LEU A 211 7.24 -3.21 -26.71
CA LEU A 211 5.78 -3.37 -26.81
C LEU A 211 5.05 -2.02 -26.88
N LEU A 212 5.45 -1.04 -26.07
CA LEU A 212 4.90 0.32 -26.13
C LEU A 212 5.14 0.97 -27.49
N SER A 213 6.36 0.83 -28.03
CA SER A 213 6.72 1.36 -29.35
C SER A 213 5.93 0.65 -30.46
N LEU A 214 5.67 -0.64 -30.34
CA LEU A 214 4.81 -1.38 -31.27
C LEU A 214 3.37 -0.87 -31.24
N VAL A 215 2.83 -0.59 -30.04
CA VAL A 215 1.52 0.03 -29.88
C VAL A 215 1.49 1.41 -30.55
N ASP A 216 2.54 2.21 -30.44
CA ASP A 216 2.57 3.58 -30.98
C ASP A 216 2.80 3.65 -32.50
N TYR A 217 3.72 2.85 -33.03
CA TYR A 217 4.15 2.94 -34.44
C TYR A 217 3.45 1.96 -35.39
N ARG A 218 2.74 0.93 -34.87
CA ARG A 218 2.08 -0.09 -35.69
C ARG A 218 0.58 -0.24 -35.38
N PRO A 219 -0.28 0.63 -35.96
CA PRO A 219 -1.74 0.57 -35.81
C PRO A 219 -2.45 -0.75 -36.16
N PRO A 220 -2.06 -1.53 -37.21
CA PRO A 220 -2.89 -2.64 -37.67
C PRO A 220 -3.06 -3.78 -36.66
N GLN A 221 -2.12 -3.97 -35.74
CA GLN A 221 -2.16 -5.01 -34.69
C GLN A 221 -2.07 -4.40 -33.27
N GLN A 222 -2.40 -3.12 -33.15
CA GLN A 222 -2.26 -2.36 -31.90
C GLN A 222 -3.00 -3.00 -30.72
N MET A 223 -4.16 -3.62 -30.97
CA MET A 223 -4.96 -4.31 -29.95
C MET A 223 -4.30 -5.61 -29.47
N GLU A 224 -3.65 -6.35 -30.36
CA GLU A 224 -2.93 -7.58 -29.98
C GLU A 224 -1.73 -7.24 -29.09
N TYR A 225 -0.99 -6.18 -29.42
CA TYR A 225 0.14 -5.72 -28.60
C TYR A 225 -0.31 -5.17 -27.25
N LEU A 226 -1.41 -4.42 -27.21
CA LEU A 226 -2.02 -3.97 -25.96
C LEU A 226 -2.43 -5.16 -25.09
N GLN A 227 -3.05 -6.19 -25.68
CA GLN A 227 -3.42 -7.39 -24.96
C GLN A 227 -2.20 -8.09 -24.35
N GLN A 228 -1.07 -8.16 -25.07
CA GLN A 228 0.18 -8.71 -24.50
C GLN A 228 0.66 -7.91 -23.28
N VAL A 229 0.61 -6.57 -23.33
CA VAL A 229 0.94 -5.73 -22.17
C VAL A 229 0.00 -6.02 -20.99
N LEU A 230 -1.30 -6.16 -21.25
CA LEU A 230 -2.30 -6.48 -20.23
C LEU A 230 -2.09 -7.88 -19.63
N GLU A 231 -1.78 -8.89 -20.44
CA GLU A 231 -1.45 -10.24 -19.96
C GLU A 231 -0.21 -10.24 -19.05
N LEU A 232 0.81 -9.41 -19.36
CA LEU A 232 2.00 -9.26 -18.51
C LEU A 232 1.68 -8.63 -17.14
N THR A 233 0.58 -7.87 -17.01
CA THR A 233 0.14 -7.36 -15.69
C THR A 233 -0.33 -8.47 -14.74
N VAL A 234 -0.59 -9.66 -15.29
CA VAL A 234 -1.09 -10.85 -14.58
C VAL A 234 0.02 -11.92 -14.41
N ALA A 235 1.26 -11.62 -14.83
CA ALA A 235 2.39 -12.55 -14.73
C ALA A 235 2.70 -12.96 -13.28
N GLN A 236 3.34 -14.11 -13.04
CA GLN A 236 3.72 -14.53 -11.67
C GLN A 236 4.84 -13.70 -11.04
N ASN A 237 5.75 -13.15 -11.86
CA ASN A 237 6.84 -12.33 -11.37
C ASN A 237 6.32 -10.93 -10.97
N GLN A 238 6.56 -10.55 -9.71
CA GLN A 238 6.10 -9.28 -9.17
C GLN A 238 6.69 -8.06 -9.89
N GLU A 239 7.98 -8.07 -10.21
CA GLU A 239 8.62 -6.93 -10.88
C GLU A 239 8.02 -6.75 -12.28
N VAL A 240 7.84 -7.84 -13.03
CA VAL A 240 7.22 -7.82 -14.36
C VAL A 240 5.83 -7.21 -14.31
N ARG A 241 4.98 -7.65 -13.35
CA ARG A 241 3.64 -7.08 -13.16
C ARG A 241 3.69 -5.58 -12.86
N LEU A 242 4.59 -5.15 -11.98
CA LEU A 242 4.71 -3.75 -11.57
C LEU A 242 5.16 -2.86 -12.74
N GLN A 243 6.10 -3.33 -13.57
CA GLN A 243 6.53 -2.59 -14.77
C GLN A 243 5.42 -2.55 -15.83
N ALA A 244 4.76 -3.68 -16.08
CA ALA A 244 3.64 -3.76 -17.03
C ALA A 244 2.46 -2.88 -16.60
N ALA A 245 2.09 -2.90 -15.31
CA ALA A 245 1.04 -2.06 -14.77
C ALA A 245 1.38 -0.56 -14.83
N ARG A 246 2.66 -0.19 -14.70
CA ARG A 246 3.13 1.19 -14.92
C ARG A 246 2.93 1.62 -16.36
N LEU A 247 3.26 0.78 -17.34
CA LEU A 247 3.02 1.09 -18.75
C LEU A 247 1.54 1.13 -19.12
N ALA A 248 0.75 0.17 -18.63
CA ALA A 248 -0.70 0.18 -18.83
C ALA A 248 -1.34 1.46 -18.28
N LYS A 249 -0.86 1.95 -17.12
CA LYS A 249 -1.25 3.25 -16.57
C LYS A 249 -0.89 4.42 -17.51
N GLN A 250 0.32 4.43 -18.08
CA GLN A 250 0.72 5.47 -19.05
C GLN A 250 -0.17 5.45 -20.31
N LEU A 251 -0.51 4.26 -20.81
CA LEU A 251 -1.42 4.10 -21.96
C LEU A 251 -2.85 4.54 -21.64
N HIS A 252 -3.31 4.31 -20.41
CA HIS A 252 -4.61 4.78 -19.91
C HIS A 252 -4.68 6.32 -19.83
N GLU A 253 -3.61 6.97 -19.39
CA GLU A 253 -3.51 8.43 -19.30
C GLU A 253 -3.57 9.11 -20.68
N ARG A 254 -3.07 8.45 -21.74
CA ARG A 254 -3.19 8.91 -23.14
C ARG A 254 -4.63 8.87 -23.69
N GLY A 255 -5.54 8.10 -23.06
CA GLY A 255 -6.97 8.10 -23.36
C GLY A 255 -7.44 7.08 -24.39
N ASN A 256 -6.65 6.78 -25.44
CA ASN A 256 -7.07 5.91 -26.55
C ASN A 256 -7.53 4.51 -26.14
N PHE A 257 -6.98 3.96 -25.05
CA PHE A 257 -7.25 2.61 -24.55
C PHE A 257 -7.93 2.58 -23.18
N ARG A 258 -8.44 3.73 -22.71
CA ARG A 258 -8.94 3.87 -21.33
C ARG A 258 -10.00 2.83 -20.98
N SER A 259 -11.04 2.68 -21.79
CA SER A 259 -12.13 1.74 -21.52
C SER A 259 -11.66 0.29 -21.52
N ILE A 260 -10.81 -0.10 -22.48
CA ILE A 260 -10.31 -1.47 -22.62
C ILE A 260 -9.47 -1.86 -21.40
N ILE A 261 -8.59 -0.97 -20.96
CA ILE A 261 -7.72 -1.21 -19.80
C ILE A 261 -8.55 -1.26 -18.51
N GLU A 262 -9.54 -0.39 -18.36
CA GLU A 262 -10.47 -0.39 -17.22
C GLU A 262 -11.33 -1.67 -17.19
N ASP A 263 -11.90 -2.09 -18.31
CA ASP A 263 -12.72 -3.30 -18.45
C ASP A 263 -11.91 -4.55 -18.13
N PHE A 264 -10.66 -4.61 -18.60
CA PHE A 264 -9.73 -5.68 -18.24
C PHE A 264 -9.48 -5.71 -16.72
N ALA A 265 -9.08 -4.58 -16.12
CA ALA A 265 -8.83 -4.49 -14.68
C ALA A 265 -10.07 -4.83 -13.83
N LEU A 266 -11.26 -4.38 -14.25
CA LEU A 266 -12.53 -4.68 -13.60
C LEU A 266 -12.90 -6.16 -13.70
N THR A 267 -12.61 -6.80 -14.84
CA THR A 267 -12.86 -8.23 -15.04
C THR A 267 -12.02 -9.05 -14.06
N TYR A 268 -10.73 -8.75 -13.90
CA TYR A 268 -9.87 -9.42 -12.92
C TYR A 268 -10.29 -9.16 -11.48
N LEU A 269 -10.75 -7.94 -11.17
CA LEU A 269 -11.28 -7.65 -9.84
C LEU A 269 -12.57 -8.45 -9.56
N ARG A 270 -13.45 -8.61 -10.55
CA ARG A 270 -14.70 -9.38 -10.43
C ARG A 270 -14.46 -10.87 -10.24
N TYR A 271 -13.36 -11.43 -10.76
CA TYR A 271 -13.01 -12.82 -10.48
C TYR A 271 -12.85 -13.10 -8.99
N LEU A 272 -12.47 -12.11 -8.18
CA LEU A 272 -12.39 -12.26 -6.72
C LEU A 272 -13.74 -12.54 -6.04
N LEU A 273 -14.86 -12.38 -6.75
CA LEU A 273 -16.19 -12.77 -6.25
C LEU A 273 -16.50 -14.24 -6.51
N GLU A 274 -15.72 -14.92 -7.35
CA GLU A 274 -15.87 -16.35 -7.60
C GLU A 274 -15.23 -17.16 -6.46
N PRO A 275 -15.79 -18.33 -6.12
CA PRO A 275 -15.31 -19.14 -4.99
C PRO A 275 -13.90 -19.71 -5.21
N THR A 276 -13.46 -19.81 -6.46
CA THR A 276 -12.15 -20.35 -6.84
C THR A 276 -11.53 -19.51 -7.94
N PRO A 277 -10.19 -19.35 -7.98
CA PRO A 277 -9.52 -18.64 -9.05
C PRO A 277 -9.76 -19.31 -10.43
N PRO A 278 -10.06 -18.51 -11.48
CA PRO A 278 -10.17 -19.00 -12.84
C PRO A 278 -8.97 -19.84 -13.30
N ARG A 279 -9.22 -20.88 -14.11
CA ARG A 279 -8.18 -21.80 -14.60
C ARG A 279 -7.06 -21.12 -15.38
N HIS A 280 -7.32 -20.00 -16.05
CA HIS A 280 -6.32 -19.26 -16.81
C HIS A 280 -5.33 -18.48 -15.92
N LEU A 281 -5.66 -18.27 -14.64
CA LEU A 281 -4.74 -17.72 -13.63
C LEU A 281 -3.85 -18.81 -13.03
N LEU A 282 -4.34 -20.05 -13.04
CA LEU A 282 -3.65 -21.21 -12.49
C LEU A 282 -2.58 -21.68 -13.47
N HIS A 283 -1.33 -21.47 -13.09
CA HIS A 283 -0.18 -22.00 -13.82
C HIS A 283 0.25 -23.37 -13.27
N ASP A 284 -0.18 -23.71 -12.06
CA ASP A 284 0.06 -25.00 -11.43
C ASP A 284 -1.02 -26.02 -11.81
N ALA A 285 -0.60 -27.26 -12.07
CA ALA A 285 -1.51 -28.37 -12.41
C ALA A 285 -2.47 -28.74 -11.27
N VAL A 286 -2.17 -28.32 -10.03
CA VAL A 286 -3.02 -28.53 -8.86
C VAL A 286 -3.83 -27.27 -8.62
N ALA A 287 -5.13 -27.33 -8.88
CA ALA A 287 -6.02 -26.23 -8.54
C ALA A 287 -6.03 -26.03 -7.01
N PRO A 288 -5.70 -24.83 -6.50
CA PRO A 288 -5.79 -24.55 -5.09
C PRO A 288 -7.25 -24.65 -4.64
N SER A 289 -7.47 -25.11 -3.41
CA SER A 289 -8.81 -25.26 -2.83
C SER A 289 -9.52 -23.92 -2.57
N GLY A 290 -8.81 -22.79 -2.74
CA GLY A 290 -9.34 -21.43 -2.60
C GLY A 290 -8.33 -20.38 -3.06
N TRP A 291 -8.66 -19.10 -2.84
CA TRP A 291 -7.80 -17.97 -3.18
C TRP A 291 -6.57 -17.90 -2.26
N THR A 292 -5.38 -17.77 -2.84
CA THR A 292 -4.14 -17.44 -2.11
C THR A 292 -3.86 -15.94 -2.17
N GLU A 293 -3.09 -15.42 -1.20
CA GLU A 293 -2.73 -13.99 -1.15
C GLU A 293 -2.07 -13.51 -2.46
N ASP A 294 -1.24 -14.35 -3.09
CA ASP A 294 -0.53 -14.00 -4.33
C ASP A 294 -1.46 -13.89 -5.53
N TYR A 295 -2.39 -14.83 -5.72
CA TYR A 295 -3.39 -14.75 -6.79
C TYR A 295 -4.32 -13.53 -6.62
N ILE A 296 -4.66 -13.17 -5.37
CA ILE A 296 -5.44 -11.97 -5.07
C ILE A 296 -4.64 -10.70 -5.44
N LYS A 297 -3.36 -10.62 -5.07
CA LYS A 297 -2.48 -9.50 -5.44
C LYS A 297 -2.35 -9.35 -6.95
N ILE A 298 -2.21 -10.45 -7.68
CA ILE A 298 -2.13 -10.45 -9.15
C ILE A 298 -3.37 -9.78 -9.75
N CYS A 299 -4.57 -10.20 -9.34
CA CYS A 299 -5.83 -9.67 -9.88
C CYS A 299 -6.04 -8.17 -9.56
N MET A 300 -5.56 -7.71 -8.40
CA MET A 300 -5.72 -6.32 -7.97
C MET A 300 -4.63 -5.37 -8.49
N GLN A 301 -3.50 -5.88 -8.98
CA GLN A 301 -2.30 -5.08 -9.23
C GLN A 301 -2.53 -3.92 -10.22
N LEU A 302 -3.11 -4.21 -11.39
CA LEU A 302 -3.44 -3.20 -12.39
C LEU A 302 -4.56 -2.29 -11.89
N TYR A 303 -5.57 -2.85 -11.24
CA TYR A 303 -6.71 -2.07 -10.75
C TYR A 303 -6.27 -1.01 -9.72
N LEU A 304 -5.42 -1.39 -8.77
CA LEU A 304 -4.89 -0.48 -7.76
C LEU A 304 -3.96 0.60 -8.35
N SER A 305 -3.24 0.32 -9.46
CA SER A 305 -2.39 1.32 -10.11
C SER A 305 -3.20 2.38 -10.87
N LEU A 306 -4.43 2.05 -11.29
CA LEU A 306 -5.35 2.94 -12.01
C LEU A 306 -6.19 3.81 -11.07
N LEU A 307 -6.43 3.38 -9.81
CA LEU A 307 -7.23 4.13 -8.83
C LEU A 307 -6.82 5.61 -8.65
N PRO A 308 -5.52 5.98 -8.58
CA PRO A 308 -5.10 7.38 -8.48
C PRO A 308 -5.35 8.22 -9.75
N VAL A 309 -5.63 7.59 -10.89
CA VAL A 309 -5.86 8.28 -12.17
C VAL A 309 -7.36 8.42 -12.43
N ASN A 310 -8.11 7.34 -12.21
CA ASN A 310 -9.56 7.35 -12.32
C ASN A 310 -10.20 7.02 -10.97
N HIS A 311 -10.61 8.07 -10.27
CA HIS A 311 -11.17 7.95 -8.93
C HIS A 311 -12.54 7.26 -8.90
N LYS A 312 -13.25 7.16 -10.04
CA LYS A 312 -14.58 6.53 -10.13
C LYS A 312 -14.54 5.04 -9.84
N LEU A 313 -13.41 4.39 -10.16
CA LEU A 313 -13.23 2.97 -9.93
C LEU A 313 -13.42 2.60 -8.45
N ILE A 314 -13.17 3.51 -7.49
CA ILE A 314 -13.34 3.20 -6.06
C ILE A 314 -14.75 2.67 -5.70
N HIS A 315 -15.78 3.07 -6.44
CA HIS A 315 -17.15 2.57 -6.21
C HIS A 315 -17.29 1.09 -6.58
N ASP A 316 -16.68 0.66 -7.68
CA ASP A 316 -16.63 -0.76 -8.07
C ASP A 316 -15.84 -1.58 -7.05
N LEU A 317 -14.74 -1.04 -6.51
CA LEU A 317 -13.98 -1.69 -5.45
C LEU A 317 -14.83 -1.89 -4.20
N ALA A 318 -15.66 -0.89 -3.83
CA ALA A 318 -16.56 -1.01 -2.70
C ALA A 318 -17.62 -2.10 -2.91
N ILE A 319 -18.13 -2.25 -4.13
CA ILE A 319 -19.08 -3.32 -4.48
C ILE A 319 -18.40 -4.69 -4.35
N VAL A 320 -17.21 -4.85 -4.92
CA VAL A 320 -16.46 -6.12 -4.82
C VAL A 320 -16.09 -6.43 -3.37
N TYR A 321 -15.68 -5.42 -2.60
CA TYR A 321 -15.36 -5.59 -1.19
C TYR A 321 -16.55 -6.13 -0.38
N VAL A 322 -17.78 -5.70 -0.67
CA VAL A 322 -18.97 -6.21 0.04
C VAL A 322 -19.15 -7.71 -0.20
N GLY A 323 -18.99 -8.16 -1.45
CA GLY A 323 -19.14 -9.57 -1.85
C GLY A 323 -17.94 -10.46 -1.56
N ALA A 324 -16.77 -9.89 -1.23
CA ALA A 324 -15.54 -10.64 -1.05
C ALA A 324 -15.42 -11.37 0.30
N ASP A 325 -14.64 -12.46 0.30
CA ASP A 325 -14.30 -13.23 1.49
C ASP A 325 -13.31 -12.51 2.42
N ALA A 326 -13.17 -13.02 3.65
CA ALA A 326 -12.32 -12.42 4.69
C ALA A 326 -10.86 -12.28 4.26
N GLU A 327 -10.29 -13.26 3.56
CA GLU A 327 -8.90 -13.21 3.10
C GLU A 327 -8.69 -12.13 2.03
N ILE A 328 -9.60 -12.06 1.05
CA ILE A 328 -9.59 -11.03 0.00
C ILE A 328 -9.69 -9.63 0.62
N LYS A 329 -10.60 -9.44 1.59
CA LYS A 329 -10.74 -8.18 2.33
C LYS A 329 -9.44 -7.75 3.02
N ARG A 330 -8.67 -8.69 3.58
CA ARG A 330 -7.37 -8.41 4.23
C ARG A 330 -6.33 -7.99 3.21
N THR A 331 -6.25 -8.66 2.06
CA THR A 331 -5.31 -8.31 0.99
C THR A 331 -5.64 -6.95 0.38
N ILE A 332 -6.93 -6.63 0.18
CA ILE A 332 -7.37 -5.29 -0.24
C ILE A 332 -6.85 -4.24 0.74
N PHE A 333 -7.00 -4.44 2.06
CA PHE A 333 -6.54 -3.48 3.07
C PHE A 333 -5.03 -3.24 3.05
N ARG A 334 -4.23 -4.26 2.72
CA ARG A 334 -2.77 -4.14 2.59
C ARG A 334 -2.37 -3.36 1.33
N GLY A 335 -3.09 -3.54 0.22
CA GLY A 335 -2.80 -2.88 -1.06
C GLY A 335 -3.32 -1.44 -1.19
N LEU A 336 -4.25 -1.02 -0.33
CA LEU A 336 -5.00 0.23 -0.50
C LEU A 336 -4.25 1.52 -0.14
N GLU A 337 -3.19 1.42 0.67
CA GLU A 337 -2.51 2.60 1.24
C GLU A 337 -1.91 3.53 0.18
N GLY A 338 -1.11 2.99 -0.73
CA GLY A 338 -0.49 3.75 -1.81
C GLY A 338 -1.50 4.42 -2.74
N PRO A 339 -2.48 3.66 -3.30
CA PRO A 339 -3.49 4.20 -4.19
C PRO A 339 -4.34 5.32 -3.57
N VAL A 340 -4.83 5.14 -2.34
CA VAL A 340 -5.67 6.13 -1.66
C VAL A 340 -4.91 7.42 -1.35
N LYS A 341 -3.64 7.32 -0.94
CA LYS A 341 -2.77 8.50 -0.79
C LYS A 341 -2.58 9.24 -2.11
N GLY A 342 -2.48 8.51 -3.22
CA GLY A 342 -2.38 9.09 -4.57
C GLY A 342 -3.64 9.85 -5.03
N MET A 343 -4.83 9.42 -4.60
CA MET A 343 -6.10 10.11 -4.93
C MET A 343 -6.29 11.42 -4.16
N GLY A 344 -5.84 11.46 -2.90
CA GLY A 344 -5.96 12.62 -2.02
C GLY A 344 -7.36 12.82 -1.42
N MET A 345 -7.43 13.60 -0.33
CA MET A 345 -8.65 13.86 0.44
C MET A 345 -9.70 14.70 -0.28
N SER A 346 -9.30 15.48 -1.28
CA SER A 346 -10.17 16.38 -2.03
C SER A 346 -10.88 15.70 -3.21
N SER A 347 -10.69 14.39 -3.38
CA SER A 347 -11.33 13.65 -4.47
C SER A 347 -12.86 13.63 -4.30
N PRO A 348 -13.64 14.12 -5.30
CA PRO A 348 -15.09 14.14 -5.20
C PRO A 348 -15.70 12.73 -5.13
N GLU A 349 -15.09 11.76 -5.80
CA GLU A 349 -15.56 10.37 -5.81
C GLU A 349 -15.36 9.69 -4.45
N LEU A 350 -14.29 10.02 -3.72
CA LEU A 350 -14.10 9.52 -2.34
C LEU A 350 -15.13 10.12 -1.40
N LEU A 351 -15.43 11.41 -1.54
CA LEU A 351 -16.48 12.07 -0.76
C LEU A 351 -17.87 11.50 -1.08
N LEU A 352 -18.12 11.17 -2.35
CA LEU A 352 -19.34 10.50 -2.79
C LEU A 352 -19.46 9.09 -2.20
N LEU A 353 -18.37 8.33 -2.13
CA LEU A 353 -18.35 7.00 -1.51
C LEU A 353 -18.66 7.07 -0.01
N VAL A 354 -18.15 8.09 0.69
CA VAL A 354 -18.45 8.32 2.12
C VAL A 354 -19.92 8.70 2.31
N GLU A 355 -20.47 9.54 1.43
CA GLU A 355 -21.89 9.94 1.49
C GLU A 355 -22.82 8.76 1.20
N ASN A 356 -22.53 8.01 0.14
CA ASN A 356 -23.33 6.89 -0.37
C ASN A 356 -22.66 5.55 -0.09
N CYS A 357 -22.24 5.32 1.16
CA CYS A 357 -21.56 4.08 1.55
C CYS A 357 -22.46 2.86 1.27
N PRO A 358 -22.02 1.87 0.47
CA PRO A 358 -22.72 0.60 0.28
C PRO A 358 -22.87 -0.19 1.58
N LYS A 359 -23.84 -1.11 1.65
CA LYS A 359 -24.02 -1.95 2.84
C LYS A 359 -22.94 -3.01 2.96
N GLY A 360 -22.16 -3.00 4.04
CA GLY A 360 -21.01 -3.89 4.26
C GLY A 360 -19.65 -3.26 3.92
N ALA A 361 -19.61 -2.03 3.39
CA ALA A 361 -18.39 -1.32 3.03
C ALA A 361 -17.86 -0.39 4.14
N GLU A 362 -18.52 -0.32 5.30
CA GLU A 362 -18.18 0.62 6.38
C GLU A 362 -16.73 0.48 6.87
N THR A 363 -16.24 -0.76 6.99
CA THR A 363 -14.85 -1.05 7.39
C THR A 363 -13.84 -0.60 6.35
N LEU A 364 -14.18 -0.71 5.05
CA LEU A 364 -13.37 -0.18 3.96
C LEU A 364 -13.30 1.34 4.01
N VAL A 365 -14.45 2.00 4.14
CA VAL A 365 -14.52 3.47 4.25
C VAL A 365 -13.74 3.95 5.48
N THR A 366 -13.86 3.27 6.63
CA THR A 366 -13.07 3.57 7.83
C THR A 366 -11.57 3.52 7.55
N ARG A 367 -11.10 2.47 6.83
CA ARG A 367 -9.69 2.32 6.47
C ARG A 367 -9.23 3.41 5.50
N ILE A 368 -10.03 3.77 4.51
CA ILE A 368 -9.75 4.85 3.56
C ILE A 368 -9.57 6.18 4.31
N ILE A 369 -10.52 6.54 5.19
CA ILE A 369 -10.45 7.78 5.97
C ILE A 369 -9.21 7.78 6.88
N HIS A 370 -8.89 6.64 7.51
CA HIS A 370 -7.68 6.54 8.32
C HIS A 370 -6.41 6.77 7.49
N ILE A 371 -6.27 6.15 6.31
CA ILE A 371 -5.13 6.35 5.40
C ILE A 371 -4.99 7.83 5.00
N LEU A 372 -6.12 8.47 4.66
CA LEU A 372 -6.16 9.85 4.23
C LEU A 372 -5.82 10.86 5.34
N THR A 373 -6.15 10.54 6.58
CA THR A 373 -6.00 11.45 7.74
C THR A 373 -4.86 11.04 8.67
N ASP A 374 -4.00 10.11 8.24
CA ASP A 374 -2.93 9.57 9.09
C ASP A 374 -1.89 10.66 9.44
N LYS A 375 -1.33 11.30 8.40
CA LYS A 375 -0.29 12.34 8.51
C LYS A 375 -0.77 13.76 8.22
N THR A 376 -1.98 13.90 7.68
CA THR A 376 -2.53 15.17 7.23
C THR A 376 -3.85 15.47 7.93
N PRO A 377 -4.11 16.73 8.33
CA PRO A 377 -5.36 17.09 8.97
C PRO A 377 -6.55 16.88 8.01
N PRO A 378 -7.71 16.41 8.51
CA PRO A 378 -8.88 16.17 7.68
C PRO A 378 -9.46 17.48 7.12
N SER A 379 -9.98 17.45 5.89
CA SER A 379 -10.71 18.58 5.29
C SER A 379 -12.10 18.74 5.91
N SER A 380 -12.62 19.97 5.93
CA SER A 380 -13.95 20.28 6.48
C SER A 380 -15.08 19.51 5.77
N GLU A 381 -14.97 19.33 4.45
CA GLU A 381 -15.92 18.56 3.66
C GLU A 381 -15.94 17.08 4.06
N LEU A 382 -14.76 16.47 4.22
CA LEU A 382 -14.64 15.07 4.66
C LEU A 382 -15.24 14.90 6.04
N VAL A 383 -14.93 15.80 6.99
CA VAL A 383 -15.50 15.78 8.35
C VAL A 383 -17.02 15.85 8.31
N ALA A 384 -17.60 16.73 7.47
CA ALA A 384 -19.04 16.86 7.34
C ALA A 384 -19.70 15.56 6.85
N ARG A 385 -19.15 14.91 5.81
CA ARG A 385 -19.69 13.65 5.27
C ARG A 385 -19.54 12.47 6.23
N VAL A 386 -18.39 12.37 6.92
CA VAL A 386 -18.15 11.33 7.94
C VAL A 386 -19.12 11.49 9.12
N ARG A 387 -19.35 12.74 9.56
CA ARG A 387 -20.32 13.06 10.60
C ARG A 387 -21.74 12.66 10.21
N ASP A 388 -22.17 12.97 9.01
CA ASP A 388 -23.52 12.61 8.53
C ASP A 388 -23.69 11.09 8.45
N LEU A 389 -22.68 10.37 7.98
CA LEU A 389 -22.71 8.91 7.91
C LEU A 389 -22.74 8.26 9.31
N TYR A 390 -21.98 8.80 10.27
CA TYR A 390 -22.00 8.35 11.67
C TYR A 390 -23.40 8.47 12.27
N HIS A 391 -24.06 9.62 12.12
CA HIS A 391 -25.39 9.83 12.69
C HIS A 391 -26.48 9.01 11.99
N LYS A 392 -26.37 8.79 10.68
CA LYS A 392 -27.39 8.07 9.90
C LYS A 392 -27.29 6.56 10.01
N ARG A 393 -26.08 6.00 10.09
CA ARG A 393 -25.86 4.57 9.80
C ARG A 393 -24.84 3.87 10.69
N VAL A 394 -23.71 4.51 11.03
CA VAL A 394 -22.60 3.85 11.73
C VAL A 394 -22.61 4.20 13.22
N SER A 395 -22.87 3.22 14.08
CA SER A 395 -22.91 3.45 15.54
C SER A 395 -21.54 3.34 16.23
N ASP A 396 -20.55 2.70 15.59
CA ASP A 396 -19.20 2.52 16.16
C ASP A 396 -18.43 3.85 16.21
N VAL A 397 -18.07 4.27 17.42
CA VAL A 397 -17.32 5.51 17.67
C VAL A 397 -15.92 5.50 17.07
N ARG A 398 -15.35 4.32 16.78
CA ARG A 398 -14.03 4.20 16.12
C ARG A 398 -14.01 4.86 14.75
N PHE A 399 -15.17 4.96 14.10
CA PHE A 399 -15.34 5.65 12.83
C PHE A 399 -14.96 7.13 12.88
N LEU A 400 -15.10 7.76 14.05
CA LEU A 400 -14.77 9.18 14.23
C LEU A 400 -13.28 9.42 14.55
N ILE A 401 -12.54 8.39 14.98
CA ILE A 401 -11.12 8.52 15.39
C ILE A 401 -10.27 9.20 14.30
N PRO A 402 -10.37 8.81 13.02
CA PRO A 402 -9.63 9.44 11.94
C PRO A 402 -9.90 10.95 11.78
N VAL A 403 -11.13 11.40 12.03
CA VAL A 403 -11.54 12.80 11.78
C VAL A 403 -11.58 13.67 13.05
N LEU A 404 -11.12 13.15 14.21
CA LEU A 404 -11.24 13.83 15.50
C LEU A 404 -10.74 15.28 15.49
N ASN A 405 -9.63 15.54 14.78
CA ASN A 405 -9.00 16.85 14.75
C ASN A 405 -9.79 17.89 13.95
N GLY A 406 -10.73 17.47 13.11
CA GLY A 406 -11.63 18.36 12.37
C GLY A 406 -12.99 18.56 13.03
N LEU A 407 -13.30 17.84 14.12
CA LEU A 407 -14.57 17.97 14.83
C LEU A 407 -14.57 19.20 15.74
N SER A 408 -15.75 19.72 16.05
CA SER A 408 -15.89 20.79 17.04
C SER A 408 -15.69 20.28 18.46
N LYS A 409 -15.28 21.17 19.37
CA LYS A 409 -15.15 20.87 20.82
C LYS A 409 -16.38 20.17 21.41
N LYS A 410 -17.59 20.62 21.03
CA LYS A 410 -18.86 20.05 21.54
C LYS A 410 -19.03 18.60 21.10
N GLU A 411 -18.68 18.28 19.86
CA GLU A 411 -18.79 16.93 19.30
C GLU A 411 -17.78 15.98 19.90
N VAL A 412 -16.53 16.44 20.08
CA VAL A 412 -15.48 15.66 20.76
C VAL A 412 -15.91 15.31 22.18
N ILE A 413 -16.40 16.28 22.96
CA ILE A 413 -16.89 16.06 24.33
C ILE A 413 -18.08 15.09 24.35
N ALA A 414 -18.98 15.17 23.37
CA ALA A 414 -20.12 14.25 23.27
C ALA A 414 -19.69 12.80 22.94
N ALA A 415 -18.64 12.62 22.13
CA ALA A 415 -18.10 11.30 21.77
C ALA A 415 -17.17 10.72 22.85
N LEU A 416 -16.56 11.56 23.68
CA LEU A 416 -15.56 11.18 24.68
C LEU A 416 -15.97 10.00 25.59
N PRO A 417 -17.19 9.92 26.15
CA PRO A 417 -17.60 8.79 26.99
C PRO A 417 -17.61 7.45 26.26
N LYS A 418 -17.85 7.45 24.95
CA LYS A 418 -17.80 6.24 24.11
C LYS A 418 -16.35 5.88 23.75
N LEU A 419 -15.51 6.89 23.48
CA LEU A 419 -14.10 6.70 23.14
C LEU A 419 -13.29 6.08 24.29
N ILE A 420 -13.50 6.55 25.53
CA ILE A 420 -12.74 6.05 26.69
C ILE A 420 -13.10 4.62 27.11
N LYS A 421 -14.24 4.08 26.63
CA LYS A 421 -14.65 2.68 26.84
C LYS A 421 -13.90 1.71 25.92
N LEU A 422 -13.15 2.21 24.94
CA LEU A 422 -12.35 1.39 24.04
C LEU A 422 -11.12 0.80 24.76
N ASN A 423 -10.36 -0.02 24.03
CA ASN A 423 -9.11 -0.60 24.53
C ASN A 423 -8.12 0.53 24.92
N PRO A 424 -7.42 0.46 26.06
CA PRO A 424 -6.43 1.45 26.48
C PRO A 424 -5.43 1.90 25.41
N VAL A 425 -5.00 1.00 24.52
CA VAL A 425 -4.10 1.34 23.40
C VAL A 425 -4.76 2.32 22.43
N VAL A 426 -6.02 2.07 22.07
CA VAL A 426 -6.81 2.96 21.20
C VAL A 426 -7.13 4.27 21.91
N VAL A 427 -7.40 4.25 23.22
CA VAL A 427 -7.62 5.47 24.01
C VAL A 427 -6.37 6.35 24.02
N LYS A 428 -5.18 5.74 24.15
CA LYS A 428 -3.91 6.46 24.05
C LYS A 428 -3.73 7.10 22.67
N GLU A 429 -4.03 6.38 21.60
CA GLU A 429 -3.98 6.92 20.23
C GLU A 429 -4.96 8.10 20.05
N VAL A 430 -6.18 7.98 20.55
CA VAL A 430 -7.19 9.06 20.55
C VAL A 430 -6.66 10.30 21.26
N PHE A 431 -6.05 10.14 22.43
CA PHE A 431 -5.46 11.27 23.16
C PHE A 431 -4.28 11.87 22.42
N ASN A 432 -3.37 11.06 21.87
CA ASN A 432 -2.24 11.57 21.08
C ASN A 432 -2.71 12.35 19.85
N ARG A 433 -3.77 11.89 19.18
CA ARG A 433 -4.36 12.57 18.02
C ARG A 433 -5.00 13.90 18.42
N LEU A 434 -5.79 13.92 19.49
CA LEU A 434 -6.41 15.14 20.04
C LEU A 434 -5.37 16.15 20.57
N LEU A 435 -4.28 15.67 21.17
CA LEU A 435 -3.24 16.52 21.75
C LEU A 435 -2.19 16.97 20.72
N GLY A 436 -2.31 16.52 19.46
CA GLY A 436 -1.43 16.94 18.36
C GLY A 436 -0.08 16.23 18.29
N SER A 437 0.15 15.17 19.08
CA SER A 437 1.43 14.44 19.11
C SER A 437 1.76 13.68 17.82
N ASN A 438 0.78 13.47 16.93
CA ASN A 438 0.94 12.74 15.68
C ASN A 438 1.13 13.63 14.43
N VAL A 439 1.06 14.96 14.58
CA VAL A 439 1.16 15.90 13.45
C VAL A 439 2.58 16.46 13.39
N GLU A 440 3.28 16.23 12.27
CA GLU A 440 4.59 16.83 12.02
C GLU A 440 4.48 18.37 12.18
N SER A 441 5.44 18.94 12.91
CA SER A 441 5.49 20.29 13.48
C SER A 441 5.41 21.46 12.48
N SER A 442 5.16 21.18 11.21
CA SER A 442 5.21 22.11 10.07
C SER A 442 3.84 22.65 9.64
N SER A 443 2.74 22.12 10.21
CA SER A 443 1.38 22.60 9.89
C SER A 443 0.78 23.34 11.08
N ASN A 444 0.07 24.45 10.82
CA ASN A 444 -0.68 25.24 11.81
C ASN A 444 -1.83 24.40 12.41
N PHE A 445 -1.47 23.42 13.23
CA PHE A 445 -2.39 22.47 13.84
C PHE A 445 -3.12 23.14 15.00
N THR A 446 -4.41 23.41 14.80
CA THR A 446 -5.30 23.83 15.88
C THR A 446 -6.08 22.63 16.38
N SER A 447 -5.67 22.06 17.51
CA SER A 447 -6.47 21.02 18.17
C SER A 447 -7.84 21.60 18.58
N PRO A 448 -8.94 20.85 18.43
CA PRO A 448 -10.26 21.30 18.88
C PRO A 448 -10.39 21.38 20.40
N VAL A 449 -9.49 20.76 21.17
CA VAL A 449 -9.54 20.70 22.64
C VAL A 449 -8.14 20.82 23.22
N THR A 450 -7.93 21.78 24.14
CA THR A 450 -6.64 21.91 24.82
C THR A 450 -6.42 20.78 25.85
N PRO A 451 -5.16 20.48 26.26
CA PRO A 451 -4.92 19.47 27.28
C PRO A 451 -5.69 19.72 28.58
N ALA A 452 -5.80 20.99 29.00
CA ALA A 452 -6.57 21.37 30.17
C ALA A 452 -8.07 21.07 29.98
N GLU A 453 -8.63 21.46 28.83
CA GLU A 453 -10.04 21.20 28.50
C GLU A 453 -10.37 19.72 28.39
N LEU A 454 -9.46 18.89 27.86
CA LEU A 454 -9.66 17.45 27.78
C LEU A 454 -9.75 16.83 29.17
N LEU A 455 -8.83 17.17 30.07
CA LEU A 455 -8.84 16.64 31.42
C LEU A 455 -10.08 17.13 32.20
N ILE A 456 -10.51 18.37 32.00
CA ILE A 456 -11.76 18.88 32.58
C ILE A 456 -12.97 18.14 32.01
N ALA A 457 -13.02 17.93 30.69
CA ALA A 457 -14.10 17.20 30.04
C ALA A 457 -14.23 15.77 30.60
N LEU A 458 -13.11 15.08 30.87
CA LEU A 458 -13.11 13.77 31.53
C LEU A 458 -13.75 13.80 32.92
N HIS A 459 -13.50 14.86 33.71
CA HIS A 459 -14.09 15.02 35.05
C HIS A 459 -15.58 15.34 35.02
N ASN A 460 -16.05 15.94 33.93
CA ASN A 460 -17.45 16.33 33.72
C ASN A 460 -18.28 15.23 33.04
N ILE A 461 -17.71 14.05 32.78
CA ILE A 461 -18.47 12.92 32.25
C ILE A 461 -19.49 12.46 33.30
N ASP A 462 -20.75 12.43 32.88
CA ASP A 462 -21.85 11.93 33.70
C ASP A 462 -21.61 10.46 34.11
N PRO A 463 -21.65 10.14 35.42
CA PRO A 463 -21.56 8.77 35.93
C PRO A 463 -22.56 7.78 35.32
N SER A 464 -23.69 8.25 34.77
CA SER A 464 -24.66 7.40 34.06
C SER A 464 -24.15 6.91 32.71
N LYS A 465 -23.29 7.69 32.04
CA LYS A 465 -22.79 7.39 30.69
C LYS A 465 -21.52 6.56 30.72
N CYS A 466 -20.67 6.74 31.73
CA CYS A 466 -19.42 6.02 31.87
C CYS A 466 -19.11 5.74 33.35
N ASP A 467 -18.59 4.55 33.64
CA ASP A 467 -18.23 4.19 34.99
C ASP A 467 -17.00 4.99 35.47
N VAL A 468 -17.01 5.34 36.75
CA VAL A 468 -15.95 6.14 37.37
C VAL A 468 -14.58 5.47 37.25
N LYS A 469 -14.50 4.13 37.18
CA LYS A 469 -13.22 3.42 37.03
C LYS A 469 -12.61 3.64 35.65
N THR A 470 -13.41 3.62 34.58
CA THR A 470 -12.94 3.93 33.23
C THR A 470 -12.46 5.38 33.12
N VAL A 471 -13.17 6.33 33.71
CA VAL A 471 -12.72 7.74 33.78
C VAL A 471 -11.40 7.86 34.55
N ILE A 472 -11.25 7.14 35.67
CA ILE A 472 -9.98 7.10 36.42
C ILE A 472 -8.84 6.57 35.54
N LYS A 473 -9.06 5.50 34.77
CA LYS A 473 -8.04 4.97 33.85
C LYS A 473 -7.69 6.00 32.77
N ALA A 474 -8.68 6.65 32.17
CA ALA A 474 -8.48 7.69 31.17
C ALA A 474 -7.66 8.87 31.72
N THR A 475 -8.04 9.40 32.89
CA THR A 475 -7.26 10.46 33.56
C THR A 475 -5.83 10.02 33.87
N SER A 476 -5.62 8.76 34.27
CA SER A 476 -4.26 8.24 34.51
C SER A 476 -3.40 8.18 33.26
N LEU A 477 -3.98 7.92 32.08
CA LEU A 477 -3.28 8.00 30.80
C LEU A 477 -2.86 9.44 30.47
N CYS A 478 -3.71 10.43 30.75
CA CYS A 478 -3.34 11.84 30.62
C CYS A 478 -2.13 12.18 31.52
N PHE A 479 -2.16 11.79 32.78
CA PHE A 479 -1.05 12.03 33.72
C PHE A 479 0.25 11.28 33.39
N ALA A 480 0.20 10.21 32.58
CA ALA A 480 1.39 9.52 32.11
C ALA A 480 2.20 10.39 31.12
N GLU A 481 1.54 11.27 30.37
CA GLU A 481 2.15 12.15 29.38
C GLU A 481 2.66 13.46 30.01
N LYS A 482 3.73 13.35 30.82
CA LYS A 482 4.32 14.45 31.61
C LYS A 482 4.78 15.67 30.79
N HIS A 483 5.05 15.47 29.50
CA HIS A 483 5.47 16.53 28.59
C HIS A 483 4.30 17.44 28.19
N VAL A 484 3.07 16.91 28.16
CA VAL A 484 1.85 17.67 27.85
C VAL A 484 1.24 18.25 29.12
N TYR A 485 1.12 17.44 30.18
CA TYR A 485 0.48 17.83 31.44
C TYR A 485 1.49 18.40 32.44
N THR A 486 1.99 19.59 32.14
CA THR A 486 2.95 20.31 32.97
C THR A 486 2.30 20.91 34.22
N GLN A 487 3.14 21.45 35.12
CA GLN A 487 2.71 22.13 36.34
C GLN A 487 1.67 23.24 36.06
N GLU A 488 1.86 24.03 35.00
CA GLU A 488 0.99 25.14 34.63
C GLU A 488 -0.37 24.64 34.13
N VAL A 489 -0.38 23.66 33.23
CA VAL A 489 -1.60 23.05 32.68
C VAL A 489 -2.45 22.46 33.81
N LEU A 490 -1.82 21.71 34.72
CA LEU A 490 -2.53 21.11 35.85
C LEU A 490 -3.06 22.17 36.84
N ALA A 491 -2.35 23.28 37.03
CA ALA A 491 -2.85 24.39 37.85
C ALA A 491 -4.13 25.00 37.27
N VAL A 492 -4.17 25.24 35.95
CA VAL A 492 -5.37 25.71 35.24
C VAL A 492 -6.53 24.72 35.40
N VAL A 493 -6.27 23.41 35.23
CA VAL A 493 -7.28 22.37 35.40
C VAL A 493 -7.86 22.38 36.81
N MET A 494 -7.00 22.37 37.84
CA MET A 494 -7.46 22.36 39.23
C MET A 494 -8.24 23.63 39.58
N GLN A 495 -7.84 24.79 39.07
CA GLN A 495 -8.56 26.05 39.27
C GLN A 495 -9.97 25.98 38.68
N GLN A 496 -10.09 25.58 37.40
CA GLN A 496 -11.38 25.53 36.72
C GLN A 496 -12.32 24.46 37.32
N LEU A 497 -11.79 23.31 37.75
CA LEU A 497 -12.60 22.27 38.41
C LEU A 497 -13.10 22.71 39.80
N MET A 498 -12.33 23.51 40.55
CA MET A 498 -12.75 24.05 41.86
C MET A 498 -13.87 25.09 41.72
N GLU A 499 -13.88 25.85 40.62
CA GLU A 499 -14.89 26.87 40.38
C GLU A 499 -16.28 26.29 40.06
N GLN A 500 -16.35 25.06 39.56
CA GLN A 500 -17.60 24.38 39.20
C GLN A 500 -18.55 24.14 40.39
N ASN A 501 -19.84 24.08 40.10
CA ASN A 501 -20.90 23.75 41.06
C ASN A 501 -21.99 22.92 40.36
N PRO A 502 -22.24 21.65 40.77
CA PRO A 502 -21.59 20.91 41.85
C PRO A 502 -20.12 20.56 41.57
N LEU A 503 -19.33 20.35 42.62
CA LEU A 503 -17.93 19.94 42.49
C LEU A 503 -17.80 18.56 41.81
N PRO A 504 -16.85 18.37 40.88
CA PRO A 504 -16.58 17.07 40.27
C PRO A 504 -16.09 16.05 41.29
N THR A 505 -16.65 14.85 41.26
CA THR A 505 -16.34 13.78 42.23
C THR A 505 -14.87 13.34 42.21
N LEU A 506 -14.17 13.51 41.08
CA LEU A 506 -12.77 13.13 40.89
C LEU A 506 -11.77 14.27 41.16
N LEU A 507 -12.24 15.49 41.49
CA LEU A 507 -11.39 16.67 41.72
C LEU A 507 -10.23 16.37 42.68
N MET A 508 -10.54 15.87 43.87
CA MET A 508 -9.50 15.63 44.89
C MET A 508 -8.50 14.55 44.48
N ARG A 509 -8.91 13.58 43.67
CA ARG A 509 -7.99 12.57 43.13
C ARG A 509 -6.96 13.23 42.22
N THR A 510 -7.40 14.13 41.35
CA THR A 510 -6.56 14.90 40.42
C THR A 510 -5.65 15.88 41.17
N VAL A 511 -6.13 16.53 42.23
CA VAL A 511 -5.29 17.38 43.10
C VAL A 511 -4.19 16.55 43.76
N ILE A 512 -4.53 15.42 44.38
CA ILE A 512 -3.56 14.54 45.05
C ILE A 512 -2.54 13.95 44.05
N GLN A 513 -3.00 13.54 42.87
CA GLN A 513 -2.13 13.01 41.82
C GLN A 513 -1.19 14.09 41.26
N SER A 514 -1.69 15.31 41.05
CA SER A 514 -0.88 16.45 40.61
C SER A 514 0.21 16.81 41.62
N LEU A 515 -0.10 16.77 42.93
CA LEU A 515 0.89 16.99 43.99
C LEU A 515 1.97 15.91 44.05
N THR A 516 1.59 14.67 43.76
CA THR A 516 2.54 13.54 43.73
C THR A 516 3.53 13.68 42.58
N LEU A 517 3.09 14.23 41.44
CA LEU A 517 3.95 14.50 40.28
C LEU A 517 4.75 15.79 40.41
N TYR A 518 4.14 16.85 40.97
CA TYR A 518 4.72 18.19 41.07
C TYR A 518 4.55 18.77 42.49
N PRO A 519 5.47 18.47 43.42
CA PRO A 519 5.42 18.98 44.80
C PRO A 519 5.49 20.52 44.91
N ARG A 520 5.93 21.22 43.86
CA ARG A 520 5.96 22.70 43.85
C ARG A 520 4.56 23.33 43.88
N LEU A 521 3.51 22.57 43.60
CA LEU A 521 2.12 23.04 43.63
C LEU A 521 1.52 23.10 45.04
N ILE A 522 2.22 22.68 46.10
CA ILE A 522 1.62 22.61 47.45
C ILE A 522 1.03 23.97 47.88
N GLY A 523 1.74 25.09 47.69
CA GLY A 523 1.24 26.42 48.03
C GLY A 523 -0.04 26.80 47.27
N PHE A 524 -0.11 26.45 45.98
CA PHE A 524 -1.31 26.66 45.16
C PHE A 524 -2.48 25.78 45.64
N VAL A 525 -2.19 24.51 45.99
CA VAL A 525 -3.21 23.59 46.51
C VAL A 525 -3.73 24.05 47.88
N MET A 526 -2.90 24.65 48.75
CA MET A 526 -3.41 25.24 50.00
C MET A 526 -4.49 26.28 49.74
N ASN A 527 -4.29 27.16 48.75
CA ASN A 527 -5.31 28.15 48.36
C ASN A 527 -6.59 27.48 47.82
N ILE A 528 -6.46 26.38 47.09
CA ILE A 528 -7.62 25.59 46.64
C ILE A 528 -8.37 25.01 47.85
N LEU A 529 -7.65 24.38 48.79
CA LEU A 529 -8.26 23.77 49.98
C LEU A 529 -9.01 24.82 50.81
N GLN A 530 -8.43 26.01 51.02
CA GLN A 530 -9.11 27.12 51.70
C GLN A 530 -10.40 27.54 50.99
N ARG A 531 -10.38 27.65 49.66
CA ARG A 531 -11.58 27.97 48.85
C ARG A 531 -12.63 26.87 48.88
N LEU A 532 -12.23 25.60 48.96
CA LEU A 532 -13.15 24.46 49.10
C LEU A 532 -13.89 24.46 50.44
N ILE A 533 -13.27 25.00 51.51
CA ILE A 533 -13.95 25.22 52.80
C ILE A 533 -15.11 26.19 52.64
N LEU A 534 -14.90 27.32 51.95
CA LEU A 534 -15.95 28.31 51.67
C LEU A 534 -17.12 27.71 50.87
N LYS A 535 -16.83 26.73 49.99
CA LYS A 535 -17.84 25.98 49.21
C LYS A 535 -18.49 24.83 49.97
N GLN A 536 -18.22 24.66 51.27
CA GLN A 536 -18.80 23.61 52.12
C GLN A 536 -18.57 22.19 51.57
N VAL A 537 -17.31 21.86 51.26
CA VAL A 537 -16.89 20.58 50.66
C VAL A 537 -17.40 19.32 51.41
N TRP A 538 -17.68 19.43 52.71
CA TRP A 538 -18.24 18.38 53.56
C TRP A 538 -19.65 17.90 53.14
N LYS A 539 -20.39 18.69 52.35
CA LYS A 539 -21.69 18.26 51.80
C LYS A 539 -21.57 17.09 50.81
N GLN A 540 -20.40 16.91 50.19
CA GLN A 540 -20.16 15.84 49.23
C GLN A 540 -19.17 14.82 49.80
N LYS A 541 -19.67 13.68 50.30
CA LYS A 541 -18.87 12.64 50.99
C LYS A 541 -17.58 12.24 50.24
N LYS A 542 -17.65 12.00 48.93
CA LYS A 542 -16.48 11.57 48.12
C LYS A 542 -15.39 12.64 48.01
N VAL A 543 -15.80 13.90 47.83
CA VAL A 543 -14.85 15.02 47.74
C VAL A 543 -14.28 15.33 49.13
N TRP A 544 -15.09 15.21 50.18
CA TRP A 544 -14.67 15.36 51.57
C TRP A 544 -13.60 14.33 52.00
N GLU A 545 -13.80 13.05 51.69
CA GLU A 545 -12.79 12.01 51.95
C GLU A 545 -11.46 12.32 51.23
N GLY A 546 -11.55 12.83 50.00
CA GLY A 546 -10.39 13.29 49.25
C GLY A 546 -9.71 14.51 49.87
N PHE A 547 -10.49 15.47 50.40
CA PHE A 547 -9.99 16.65 51.11
C PHE A 547 -9.15 16.26 52.32
N ILE A 548 -9.66 15.34 53.16
CA ILE A 548 -8.95 14.84 54.34
C ILE A 548 -7.62 14.18 53.93
N LYS A 549 -7.65 13.29 52.93
CA LYS A 549 -6.44 12.63 52.40
C LYS A 549 -5.42 13.61 51.83
N CYS A 550 -5.88 14.67 51.19
CA CYS A 550 -4.99 15.73 50.70
C CYS A 550 -4.31 16.45 51.87
N CYS A 551 -5.09 16.85 52.88
CA CYS A 551 -4.55 17.48 54.09
C CYS A 551 -3.55 16.58 54.83
N GLN A 552 -3.76 15.26 54.85
CA GLN A 552 -2.79 14.31 55.40
C GLN A 552 -1.45 14.32 54.66
N ARG A 553 -1.46 14.42 53.34
CA ARG A 553 -0.23 14.33 52.51
C ARG A 553 0.57 15.62 52.45
N THR A 554 -0.06 16.77 52.72
CA THR A 554 0.57 18.08 52.62
C THR A 554 0.93 18.68 53.98
N ARG A 555 1.08 17.84 55.01
CA ARG A 555 1.60 18.27 56.31
C ARG A 555 3.03 18.80 56.15
N PRO A 556 3.42 19.87 56.86
CA PRO A 556 2.68 20.61 57.90
C PRO A 556 1.78 21.75 57.37
N GLN A 557 1.85 22.09 56.08
CA GLN A 557 1.20 23.29 55.51
C GLN A 557 -0.33 23.25 55.58
N SER A 558 -0.93 22.06 55.50
CA SER A 558 -2.37 21.85 55.65
C SER A 558 -2.93 22.11 57.05
N LEU A 559 -2.10 22.13 58.09
CA LEU A 559 -2.56 22.30 59.47
C LEU A 559 -3.24 23.67 59.68
N GLN A 560 -2.72 24.72 59.05
CA GLN A 560 -3.35 26.05 59.05
C GLN A 560 -4.72 26.05 58.35
N VAL A 561 -4.88 25.25 57.31
CA VAL A 561 -6.15 25.12 56.57
C VAL A 561 -7.20 24.37 57.41
N LEU A 562 -6.78 23.36 58.18
CA LEU A 562 -7.68 22.62 59.07
C LEU A 562 -8.27 23.49 60.17
N LEU A 563 -7.53 24.49 60.67
CA LEU A 563 -8.04 25.44 61.68
C LEU A 563 -9.16 26.36 61.16
N GLN A 564 -9.32 26.48 59.84
CA GLN A 564 -10.41 27.25 59.23
C GLN A 564 -11.74 26.47 59.13
N LEU A 565 -11.74 25.18 59.47
CA LEU A 565 -12.95 24.35 59.42
C LEU A 565 -13.86 24.62 60.64
N PRO A 566 -15.20 24.50 60.48
CA PRO A 566 -16.11 24.47 61.61
C PRO A 566 -15.80 23.30 62.56
N ALA A 567 -16.03 23.51 63.86
CA ALA A 567 -15.72 22.55 64.93
C ALA A 567 -16.31 21.15 64.70
N GLU A 568 -17.55 21.07 64.19
CA GLU A 568 -18.21 19.79 63.90
C GLU A 568 -17.50 18.98 62.81
N HIS A 569 -17.03 19.65 61.76
CA HIS A 569 -16.33 18.99 60.65
C HIS A 569 -14.89 18.66 61.03
N LEU A 570 -14.23 19.49 61.83
CA LEU A 570 -12.92 19.18 62.39
C LEU A 570 -12.95 17.92 63.27
N ARG A 571 -14.00 17.75 64.09
CA ARG A 571 -14.23 16.50 64.84
C ARG A 571 -14.36 15.28 63.91
N ASN A 572 -15.07 15.44 62.79
CA ASN A 572 -15.18 14.36 61.80
C ASN A 572 -13.83 14.04 61.13
N VAL A 573 -12.96 15.03 60.90
CA VAL A 573 -11.59 14.79 60.40
C VAL A 573 -10.81 13.91 61.36
N PHE A 574 -10.86 14.16 62.68
CA PHE A 574 -10.16 13.32 63.66
C PHE A 574 -10.73 11.91 63.75
N GLN A 575 -12.04 11.74 63.57
CA GLN A 575 -12.65 10.40 63.52
C GLN A 575 -12.21 9.60 62.28
N VAL A 576 -12.07 10.24 61.13
CA VAL A 576 -11.66 9.59 59.88
C VAL A 576 -10.14 9.42 59.80
N SER A 577 -9.38 10.25 60.51
CA SER A 577 -7.92 10.35 60.38
C SER A 577 -7.29 10.84 61.70
N PRO A 578 -7.12 9.95 62.70
CA PRO A 578 -6.63 10.31 64.03
C PRO A 578 -5.18 10.85 63.98
N ASP A 579 -4.37 10.41 63.02
CA ASP A 579 -2.98 10.85 62.82
C ASP A 579 -2.81 12.35 62.58
N LEU A 580 -3.89 13.09 62.30
CA LEU A 580 -3.88 14.54 62.11
C LEU A 580 -4.03 15.32 63.43
N GLN A 581 -4.51 14.66 64.49
CA GLN A 581 -4.85 15.32 65.74
C GLN A 581 -3.60 15.79 66.49
N GLU A 582 -2.64 14.92 66.72
CA GLU A 582 -1.42 15.24 67.46
C GLU A 582 -0.55 16.31 66.76
N PRO A 583 -0.30 16.25 65.43
CA PRO A 583 0.41 17.32 64.72
C PRO A 583 -0.31 18.67 64.78
N LEU A 584 -1.66 18.68 64.77
CA LEU A 584 -2.42 19.93 64.86
C LEU A 584 -2.34 20.53 66.27
N ILE A 585 -2.36 19.70 67.32
CA ILE A 585 -2.16 20.12 68.71
C ILE A 585 -0.76 20.73 68.89
N GLN A 586 0.29 20.05 68.40
CA GLN A 586 1.67 20.56 68.45
C GLN A 586 1.81 21.88 67.68
N HIS A 587 1.15 22.01 66.54
CA HIS A 587 1.17 23.23 65.74
C HIS A 587 0.48 24.40 66.45
N VAL A 588 -0.68 24.18 67.07
CA VAL A 588 -1.38 25.22 67.87
C VAL A 588 -0.63 25.55 69.16
N ALA A 589 0.05 24.58 69.77
CA ALA A 589 0.90 24.80 70.94
C ALA A 589 2.08 25.75 70.62
N SER A 590 2.60 25.69 69.39
CA SER A 590 3.68 26.58 68.91
C SER A 590 3.26 28.03 68.63
N PHE A 591 1.96 28.35 68.70
CA PHE A 591 1.46 29.69 68.42
C PHE A 591 1.67 30.65 69.60
N THR A 592 1.85 31.93 69.26
CA THR A 592 1.81 33.04 70.24
C THR A 592 0.39 33.27 70.78
N ASP A 593 0.26 33.87 71.95
CA ASP A 593 -1.04 34.08 72.60
C ASP A 593 -1.99 34.94 71.76
N HIS A 594 -1.45 35.89 70.98
CA HIS A 594 -2.22 36.68 70.01
C HIS A 594 -2.78 35.83 68.85
N GLN A 595 -2.05 34.82 68.39
CA GLN A 595 -2.51 33.89 67.34
C GLN A 595 -3.55 32.89 67.88
N LYS A 596 -3.38 32.43 69.13
CA LYS A 596 -4.37 31.58 69.82
C LYS A 596 -5.71 32.30 70.00
N ALA A 597 -5.71 33.61 70.22
CA ALA A 597 -6.93 34.42 70.35
C ALA A 597 -7.79 34.50 69.07
N HIS A 598 -7.20 34.26 67.89
CA HIS A 598 -7.90 34.28 66.60
C HIS A 598 -8.54 32.93 66.24
N ILE A 599 -8.31 31.87 67.04
CA ILE A 599 -8.89 30.56 66.84
C ILE A 599 -10.25 30.49 67.57
N PRO A 600 -11.34 30.04 66.91
CA PRO A 600 -12.64 29.85 67.55
C PRO A 600 -12.54 28.99 68.82
N LYS A 601 -13.16 29.44 69.93
CA LYS A 601 -13.13 28.75 71.24
C LYS A 601 -13.57 27.28 71.14
N ALA A 602 -14.59 26.98 70.32
CA ALA A 602 -15.06 25.61 70.08
C ALA A 602 -14.00 24.67 69.46
N ILE A 603 -13.00 25.20 68.75
CA ILE A 603 -11.87 24.42 68.21
C ILE A 603 -10.80 24.22 69.28
N LEU A 604 -10.53 25.22 70.11
CA LEU A 604 -9.60 25.11 71.25
C LEU A 604 -10.11 24.09 72.29
N ASP A 605 -11.42 24.07 72.54
CA ASP A 605 -12.07 23.10 73.43
C ASP A 605 -11.98 21.67 72.88
N LEU A 606 -12.06 21.51 71.55
CA LEU A 606 -11.88 20.21 70.88
C LEU A 606 -10.43 19.70 70.93
N LEU A 607 -9.45 20.60 70.88
CA LEU A 607 -8.02 20.27 70.88
C LEU A 607 -7.45 20.09 72.30
N GLN A 608 -8.25 20.33 73.35
CA GLN A 608 -7.88 20.19 74.77
C GLN A 608 -6.64 21.00 75.20
N VAL A 609 -6.30 22.09 74.49
CA VAL A 609 -5.09 22.88 74.76
C VAL A 609 -5.16 23.62 76.12
N ASN A 610 -6.36 23.78 76.70
CA ASN A 610 -6.56 24.48 77.98
C ASN A 610 -6.77 23.58 79.21
N ARG A 611 -6.63 22.25 79.10
CA ARG A 611 -6.88 21.36 80.27
C ARG A 611 -5.65 21.10 81.14
N ASN A 612 -4.44 21.34 80.63
CA ASN A 612 -3.22 20.94 81.33
C ASN A 612 -2.74 21.90 82.44
N ASP A 613 -3.27 23.12 82.53
CA ASP A 613 -2.89 24.08 83.59
C ASP A 613 -3.82 24.04 84.82
N SER A 614 -4.94 23.33 84.78
CA SER A 614 -5.97 23.37 85.84
C SER A 614 -6.08 22.11 86.72
N GLU A 615 -5.37 21.03 86.41
CA GLU A 615 -5.43 19.78 87.21
C GLU A 615 -4.21 19.53 88.11
N LEU A 616 -3.13 20.32 88.00
CA LEU A 616 -1.93 20.18 88.86
C LEU A 616 -2.07 20.78 90.27
N ASP A 617 -3.06 21.63 90.52
CA ASP A 617 -3.23 22.34 91.81
C ASP A 617 -4.23 21.71 92.79
N ARG A 618 -4.82 20.53 92.50
CA ARG A 618 -5.90 19.95 93.34
C ARG A 618 -5.68 18.54 93.89
N ARG A 619 -4.49 17.95 93.74
CA ARG A 619 -4.21 16.59 94.29
C ARG A 619 -2.98 16.50 95.21
N GLY A 620 -2.62 17.61 95.85
CA GLY A 620 -1.81 17.56 97.08
C GLY A 620 -2.72 17.46 98.30
N SER A 621 -3.05 16.23 98.74
CA SER A 621 -3.21 15.83 100.15
C SER A 621 -4.11 14.59 100.27
N SER A 622 -3.50 13.46 100.63
CA SER A 622 -3.99 12.38 101.52
C SER A 622 -3.53 10.98 101.08
N ARG A 623 -2.46 10.52 101.77
CA ARG A 623 -2.07 9.13 102.18
C ARG A 623 -3.21 8.08 102.12
N SER A 624 -3.02 6.77 101.92
CA SER A 624 -1.94 5.83 102.27
C SER A 624 -2.12 4.43 101.61
N TYR A 625 -0.99 3.75 101.33
CA TYR A 625 -0.66 2.30 101.44
C TYR A 625 -1.70 1.16 101.27
N GLY A 626 -1.35 0.17 100.42
CA GLY A 626 -1.28 -1.25 100.83
C GLY A 626 -1.79 -2.36 99.88
N SER A 627 -0.88 -3.28 99.50
CA SER A 627 -1.04 -4.71 99.06
C SER A 627 -1.58 -4.99 97.64
N VAL A 628 -0.83 -5.56 96.66
CA VAL A 628 -0.21 -6.92 96.49
C VAL A 628 -1.26 -8.04 96.26
N ASP A 629 -1.40 -8.57 95.03
CA ASP A 629 -0.90 -9.92 94.64
C ASP A 629 -1.25 -10.37 93.18
N GLU A 630 -0.27 -11.07 92.60
CA GLU A 630 -0.22 -12.13 91.56
C GLU A 630 -1.37 -12.41 90.57
N LYS A 631 -1.04 -12.59 89.27
CA LYS A 631 -0.75 -13.93 88.67
C LYS A 631 -0.32 -13.88 87.20
N TRP A 632 0.73 -14.63 86.90
CA TRP A 632 1.25 -14.98 85.57
C TRP A 632 0.47 -16.14 84.94
N GLN A 633 0.43 -16.18 83.60
CA GLN A 633 0.62 -17.43 82.86
C GLN A 633 1.15 -17.15 81.44
N GLU A 634 2.36 -17.67 81.22
CA GLU A 634 3.14 -17.68 79.99
C GLU A 634 2.58 -18.66 78.96
N THR A 635 2.87 -18.43 77.69
CA THR A 635 3.36 -19.49 76.80
C THR A 635 4.14 -18.85 75.65
N GLU A 636 5.46 -18.97 75.72
CA GLU A 636 6.40 -18.67 74.66
C GLU A 636 6.42 -19.79 73.61
N CYS A 637 6.63 -19.42 72.35
CA CYS A 637 7.46 -20.17 71.41
C CYS A 637 8.23 -19.16 70.56
N SER A 638 9.50 -19.00 70.93
CA SER A 638 10.71 -18.78 70.13
C SER A 638 10.58 -19.16 68.64
N GLU A 639 11.25 -18.56 67.64
CA GLU A 639 12.59 -17.98 67.54
C GLU A 639 12.71 -17.31 66.14
N GLU A 640 13.31 -16.12 66.05
CA GLU A 640 14.06 -15.62 64.87
C GLU A 640 15.57 -15.84 65.19
N PRO A 641 16.54 -15.97 64.24
CA PRO A 641 16.83 -15.03 63.11
C PRO A 641 17.59 -15.72 61.91
N PRO A 642 18.48 -15.12 61.07
CA PRO A 642 18.65 -13.79 60.41
C PRO A 642 18.85 -13.90 58.84
N PRO A 643 19.07 -12.79 58.08
CA PRO A 643 19.63 -12.78 56.69
C PRO A 643 21.17 -12.48 56.71
N PRO A 644 21.95 -12.28 55.62
CA PRO A 644 21.87 -12.58 54.16
C PRO A 644 23.14 -13.33 53.61
N GLY A 645 23.20 -13.63 52.30
CA GLY A 645 24.41 -14.17 51.64
C GLY A 645 24.61 -13.70 50.19
N GLN A 646 25.70 -12.94 49.96
CA GLN A 646 26.33 -12.69 48.66
C GLN A 646 27.52 -13.67 48.51
N GLU A 647 27.68 -14.30 47.35
CA GLU A 647 28.89 -15.06 47.01
C GLU A 647 29.84 -14.25 46.12
N PRO A 648 31.18 -14.38 46.32
CA PRO A 648 32.19 -13.61 45.62
C PRO A 648 32.74 -14.29 44.36
N GLN A 649 33.32 -13.46 43.50
CA GLN A 649 34.10 -13.83 42.31
C GLN A 649 35.42 -14.52 42.68
N THR A 650 35.75 -15.56 41.93
CA THR A 650 37.08 -15.80 41.32
C THR A 650 36.89 -16.41 39.95
#